data_AF-A0A1B8U2I4-F1
#
_entry.id   AF-A0A1B8U2I4-F1
#
_cell.length_a   1.000
_cell.length_b   1.000
_cell.length_c   1.000
_cell.angle_alpha   90.00
_cell.angle_beta   90.00
_cell.angle_gamma   90.00
#
_symmetry.space_group_name_H-M   'P 1'
#
loop_
_entity.id
_entity.type
_entity.pdbx_description
1 polymer ?
#
loop_
_entity_poly.entity_id
_entity_poly.type
_entity_poly.pdbx_seq_one_letter_code
_entity_poly.pdbx_strand_id
1 'polypeptide(L)'
;MKKQITLYQTKKLNPYLNLRRFKNLLVLVILFTSLGFYAQSQNSISDDSQGKMSIRQNAQSSAKSNTKFAVEDLSIINSYTNRTGVCSPETSLIITEDSSWGISRSTINNSGVPSFCLSLNDDAPDVDDIYNTTLTPSTDISFANNNYTTNQILDKVQRTLAVMTHSSYAPSSQPSSLTDNFHRAIAVTVWHWTNNLDTSNYNYTWTGNSGNTYSVSNLINWVNNGTLQPSEVFWLLPENNSNQPEVLLNENTSSDCCPTPPSITTSVSAATSGNNGKITLDSNSGGLYYGISSANAGSYNGPTTIVTATEIPGSLPSTILSTGASTGGTYIVRVFTNIDGCYTDYTVTIPPNTGQSCTSVYATYQSDQNNVNGRNNVSGAADGNYAEIHSSNQQLILDFNQIFPAGTEYKITWKKKSGASGTAYIDLSESTSSNSGFTNHPTSPSTSSTSFITTTVTSNSAFRYLAFDKGNINNTDYDLDAVEVSVCVSCDVADNTTTTASITESETKTLTGSPSGGTWSVVSGGGAINGTTYTPDDVNTNTTVTLRYTIAADGSCAATTDDVTFNVTSLNCDRTSPTAPALDFNIFTLNSLSLQTNETEGSVATGGDLTVLGNYQVAINNPGTFQVNNTPIGLLVGGKINYQSGNSLQVNSNSYVKIGNGQGSNVWYTDQNNAYSNIRITPSTNYNSTPRIDLQTNANNLNVSATNNPVFESNLIDFTSAFQTLQANSITLSQNANNAQLTNANGQSISNTSLPNQIKINLQDGINYLNVTGTDLNNVDVITFNNAPSASKVLVVNVNASGTFNWDVWNQSAISQQNAPYIIYNFYNATTLNIVGNPTIVGSVFAPFANINKTVNQSNLEGQVIGLSFNHAGGQVHTANFTPALINCAEVSCDVADNTTSTTSITEGETKTLSGSPAGGTWSIISGGGSISGNTYTPDDINTDTTVVIRYTIAADGDCAA
;
A
#
# COMPACT_ATOMS: atom_id res chain seq x y z
N MET A 1 27.76 20.84 -13.12
CA MET A 1 27.84 21.43 -14.47
C MET A 1 27.54 22.92 -14.30
N LYS A 2 28.49 23.81 -14.66
CA LYS A 2 28.38 25.27 -14.48
C LYS A 2 27.14 25.83 -15.19
N LYS A 3 26.42 26.78 -14.61
CA LYS A 3 25.61 27.73 -15.39
C LYS A 3 25.56 29.10 -14.74
N GLN A 4 25.92 30.09 -15.57
CA GLN A 4 26.04 31.51 -15.31
C GLN A 4 24.67 32.17 -15.19
N ILE A 5 24.53 33.07 -14.22
CA ILE A 5 23.47 34.07 -14.18
C ILE A 5 23.79 35.12 -15.26
N THR A 6 22.86 35.37 -16.18
CA THR A 6 22.92 36.52 -17.09
C THR A 6 21.67 37.36 -16.89
N LEU A 7 21.83 38.51 -16.24
CA LEU A 7 20.79 39.52 -16.08
C LEU A 7 20.68 40.36 -17.36
N TYR A 8 19.49 40.45 -17.93
CA TYR A 8 19.10 41.59 -18.77
C TYR A 8 17.88 42.25 -18.13
N GLN A 9 18.08 43.40 -17.47
CA GLN A 9 17.07 44.45 -17.45
C GLN A 9 17.74 45.82 -17.55
N THR A 10 17.42 46.49 -18.64
CA THR A 10 17.57 47.92 -18.88
C THR A 10 16.74 48.72 -17.87
N LYS A 11 17.41 49.50 -17.00
CA LYS A 11 17.16 50.94 -16.89
C LYS A 11 18.18 51.64 -15.98
N LYS A 12 18.68 52.75 -16.53
CA LYS A 12 19.63 53.74 -16.01
C LYS A 12 19.38 54.15 -14.55
N LEU A 13 20.45 54.29 -13.76
CA LEU A 13 20.77 55.53 -13.02
C LEU A 13 22.23 55.53 -12.48
N ASN A 14 22.79 56.73 -12.40
CA ASN A 14 24.20 57.13 -12.33
C ASN A 14 25.06 56.62 -11.15
N PRO A 15 26.41 56.57 -11.29
CA PRO A 15 27.33 56.22 -10.22
C PRO A 15 27.83 57.46 -9.45
N TYR A 16 27.90 57.38 -8.12
CA TYR A 16 28.82 58.18 -7.31
C TYR A 16 29.37 57.37 -6.12
N LEU A 17 30.66 57.60 -5.90
CA LEU A 17 31.64 56.96 -5.01
C LEU A 17 31.28 56.95 -3.50
N ASN A 18 31.83 55.97 -2.75
CA ASN A 18 33.02 56.12 -1.87
C ASN A 18 33.18 54.89 -0.94
N LEU A 19 34.24 54.08 -1.06
CA LEU A 19 35.55 54.18 -0.38
C LEU A 19 35.55 53.78 1.11
N ARG A 20 36.22 52.65 1.44
CA ARG A 20 37.53 52.65 2.13
C ARG A 20 38.18 51.25 2.23
N ARG A 21 39.41 51.18 1.71
CA ARG A 21 40.46 50.14 1.88
C ARG A 21 41.20 50.32 3.20
N PHE A 22 41.90 49.28 3.69
CA PHE A 22 43.33 49.27 4.09
C PHE A 22 43.71 47.81 4.46
N LYS A 23 44.45 47.04 3.62
CA LYS A 23 45.92 46.90 3.39
C LYS A 23 46.65 45.90 4.33
N ASN A 24 47.03 44.77 3.71
CA ASN A 24 48.38 44.20 3.49
C ASN A 24 49.36 43.78 4.62
N LEU A 25 49.81 42.52 4.45
CA LEU A 25 51.20 42.00 4.38
C LEU A 25 51.86 41.27 5.59
N LEU A 26 51.87 39.92 5.50
CA LEU A 26 53.02 38.99 5.31
C LEU A 26 54.13 38.79 6.38
N VAL A 27 54.46 37.49 6.58
CA VAL A 27 55.78 36.79 6.79
C VAL A 27 55.95 35.96 8.09
N LEU A 28 55.78 34.64 7.95
CA LEU A 28 56.66 33.47 8.23
C LEU A 28 57.63 33.38 9.45
N VAL A 29 57.56 32.24 10.18
CA VAL A 29 58.63 31.26 10.62
C VAL A 29 58.59 30.81 12.12
N ILE A 30 58.15 29.55 12.33
CA ILE A 30 58.66 28.37 13.11
C ILE A 30 59.35 28.48 14.53
N LEU A 31 58.93 27.57 15.44
CA LEU A 31 59.67 26.67 16.39
C LEU A 31 59.40 26.75 17.93
N PHE A 32 58.66 25.75 18.43
CA PHE A 32 58.82 24.88 19.64
C PHE A 32 59.52 25.34 20.95
N THR A 33 58.85 25.18 22.11
CA THR A 33 59.15 24.22 23.23
C THR A 33 58.73 24.68 24.66
N SER A 34 57.93 23.81 25.32
CA SER A 34 58.12 23.18 26.65
C SER A 34 57.88 23.90 28.02
N LEU A 35 57.04 23.22 28.83
CA LEU A 35 57.05 23.01 30.32
C LEU A 35 56.40 24.05 31.28
N GLY A 36 55.18 23.75 31.78
CA GLY A 36 54.95 22.89 32.97
C GLY A 36 54.84 23.51 34.38
N PHE A 37 53.59 23.60 34.90
CA PHE A 37 53.10 23.58 36.31
C PHE A 37 53.46 24.77 37.24
N TYR A 38 52.68 25.27 38.20
CA TYR A 38 51.65 24.71 39.10
C TYR A 38 50.65 25.81 39.58
N ALA A 39 49.50 25.40 40.11
CA ALA A 39 48.29 26.17 40.40
C ALA A 39 48.18 26.84 41.80
N GLN A 40 47.32 27.86 41.88
CA GLN A 40 46.34 28.23 42.95
C GLN A 40 45.89 29.70 42.71
N SER A 41 44.68 30.21 42.92
CA SER A 41 43.28 29.75 43.06
C SER A 41 42.46 30.99 43.45
N GLN A 42 41.14 31.00 43.18
CA GLN A 42 40.08 31.91 43.66
C GLN A 42 39.87 33.21 42.87
N ASN A 43 38.65 33.64 42.52
CA ASN A 43 37.30 33.10 42.65
C ASN A 43 36.36 34.07 41.91
N SER A 44 35.64 33.60 40.88
CA SER A 44 34.31 34.05 40.45
C SER A 44 34.01 33.42 39.08
N ILE A 45 33.58 32.16 39.04
CA ILE A 45 33.13 31.51 37.80
C ILE A 45 31.65 31.21 38.01
N SER A 46 30.80 31.91 37.25
CA SER A 46 29.43 31.50 36.98
C SER A 46 29.46 30.11 36.35
N ASP A 47 28.57 29.24 36.80
CA ASP A 47 28.53 27.76 36.70
C ASP A 47 28.38 27.19 35.26
N ASP A 48 29.27 27.61 34.36
CA ASP A 48 29.33 27.28 32.93
C ASP A 48 30.59 26.48 32.54
N SER A 49 31.46 26.18 33.52
CA SER A 49 32.76 25.52 33.28
C SER A 49 32.70 24.01 33.02
N GLN A 50 31.50 23.43 32.88
CA GLN A 50 31.27 22.00 32.60
C GLN A 50 30.47 21.79 31.30
N GLY A 51 30.42 22.77 30.40
CA GLY A 51 29.74 22.63 29.11
C GLY A 51 30.36 21.58 28.19
N LYS A 52 29.89 21.54 26.95
CA LYS A 52 30.32 20.64 25.87
C LYS A 52 31.84 20.54 25.72
N MET A 53 32.56 21.64 25.96
CA MET A 53 34.02 21.70 25.94
C MET A 53 34.69 20.82 27.01
N SER A 54 34.12 20.73 28.21
CA SER A 54 34.65 19.89 29.29
C SER A 54 34.49 18.40 28.98
N ILE A 55 33.35 18.02 28.36
CA ILE A 55 33.07 16.64 27.94
C ILE A 55 34.04 16.22 26.85
N ARG A 56 34.33 17.09 25.87
CA ARG A 56 35.38 16.85 24.86
C ARG A 56 36.75 16.59 25.48
N GLN A 57 37.16 17.43 26.43
CA GLN A 57 38.45 17.32 27.12
C GLN A 57 38.56 15.99 27.90
N ASN A 58 37.49 15.59 28.58
CA ASN A 58 37.44 14.31 29.31
C ASN A 58 37.37 13.09 28.38
N ALA A 59 36.72 13.21 27.21
CA ALA A 59 36.64 12.16 26.19
C ALA A 59 37.92 12.04 25.32
N GLN A 60 38.96 12.82 25.61
CA GLN A 60 40.21 12.90 24.83
C GLN A 60 39.99 13.21 23.34
N SER A 61 38.96 13.98 22.99
CA SER A 61 38.70 14.40 21.61
C SER A 61 39.07 15.87 21.37
N SER A 62 39.76 16.17 20.26
CA SER A 62 40.05 17.53 19.81
C SER A 62 38.95 18.05 18.88
N ALA A 63 38.66 19.35 18.90
CA ALA A 63 37.79 19.99 17.90
C ALA A 63 38.31 19.67 16.50
N LYS A 64 37.45 19.13 15.62
CA LYS A 64 37.81 18.86 14.22
C LYS A 64 37.45 20.08 13.39
N SER A 65 38.42 20.63 12.67
CA SER A 65 38.18 21.63 11.63
C SER A 65 38.24 21.01 10.23
N ASN A 66 37.25 21.40 9.43
CA ASN A 66 37.15 21.40 7.95
C ASN A 66 36.85 20.09 7.22
N THR A 67 35.55 19.84 6.99
CA THR A 67 34.86 20.10 5.71
C THR A 67 33.36 19.85 5.89
N LYS A 68 32.53 20.88 5.84
CA LYS A 68 31.07 20.76 5.74
C LYS A 68 30.59 21.56 4.52
N PHE A 69 29.55 21.07 3.88
CA PHE A 69 28.97 21.67 2.68
C PHE A 69 28.57 23.12 2.96
N ALA A 70 28.96 24.05 2.07
CA ALA A 70 28.41 25.38 2.06
C ALA A 70 27.03 25.31 1.40
N VAL A 71 25.98 25.71 2.13
CA VAL A 71 24.66 25.98 1.54
C VAL A 71 24.66 27.44 1.08
N GLU A 72 24.00 27.74 -0.03
CA GLU A 72 23.93 29.09 -0.58
C GLU A 72 23.24 30.07 0.40
N ASP A 73 23.79 31.28 0.47
CA ASP A 73 23.27 32.42 1.22
C ASP A 73 21.84 32.75 0.76
N LEU A 74 20.87 32.53 1.66
CA LEU A 74 19.45 32.82 1.42
C LEU A 74 19.04 34.20 1.94
N SER A 75 19.97 35.07 2.35
CA SER A 75 19.67 36.38 2.95
C SER A 75 18.86 37.33 2.05
N ILE A 76 18.80 37.10 0.73
CA ILE A 76 17.90 37.81 -0.20
C ILE A 76 16.42 37.67 0.22
N ILE A 77 16.08 36.57 0.89
CA ILE A 77 14.75 36.21 1.36
C ILE A 77 14.31 37.05 2.59
N ASN A 78 15.25 37.68 3.31
CA ASN A 78 14.97 38.47 4.52
C ASN A 78 14.35 39.87 4.26
N SER A 79 14.11 40.24 3.00
CA SER A 79 13.50 41.53 2.64
C SER A 79 11.96 41.55 2.74
N TYR A 80 11.31 40.43 3.06
CA TYR A 80 9.85 40.29 3.09
C TYR A 80 9.31 40.29 4.53
N THR A 81 8.70 41.39 4.95
CA THR A 81 8.34 41.70 6.34
C THR A 81 7.06 41.03 6.87
N ASN A 82 6.71 39.81 6.45
CA ASN A 82 5.51 39.11 6.98
C ASN A 82 5.58 37.58 6.75
N ARG A 83 6.51 36.89 7.42
CA ARG A 83 6.55 35.42 7.43
C ARG A 83 5.83 34.86 8.65
N THR A 84 4.85 33.99 8.44
CA THR A 84 4.33 33.06 9.46
C THR A 84 5.08 31.74 9.31
N GLY A 85 6.26 31.63 9.92
CA GLY A 85 7.22 30.56 9.67
C GLY A 85 6.91 29.22 10.36
N VAL A 86 5.80 28.56 10.01
CA VAL A 86 5.36 27.35 10.72
C VAL A 86 5.09 26.13 9.82
N CYS A 87 5.11 26.26 8.49
CA CYS A 87 4.70 25.16 7.60
C CYS A 87 5.44 25.04 6.26
N SER A 88 6.66 25.58 6.11
CA SER A 88 7.51 25.26 4.96
C SER A 88 8.51 24.15 5.33
N PRO A 89 8.63 23.07 4.53
CA PRO A 89 9.57 21.99 4.78
C PRO A 89 11.04 22.43 4.86
N GLU A 90 11.38 23.57 4.26
CA GLU A 90 12.67 24.22 4.35
C GLU A 90 12.45 25.70 4.73
N THR A 91 12.69 26.06 5.99
CA THR A 91 12.52 27.41 6.54
C THR A 91 13.81 27.87 7.23
N SER A 92 14.21 29.12 7.01
CA SER A 92 15.31 29.76 7.75
C SER A 92 14.84 30.26 9.12
N LEU A 93 15.67 30.10 10.14
CA LEU A 93 15.41 30.53 11.51
C LEU A 93 16.64 31.23 12.10
N ILE A 94 16.43 31.95 13.20
CA ILE A 94 17.48 32.63 13.96
C ILE A 94 17.57 32.01 15.35
N ILE A 95 18.80 31.79 15.83
CA ILE A 95 19.06 31.39 17.21
C ILE A 95 18.86 32.60 18.13
N THR A 96 17.97 32.43 19.11
CA THR A 96 17.52 33.48 20.04
C THR A 96 18.09 33.34 21.44
N GLU A 97 18.57 32.15 21.80
CA GLU A 97 19.19 31.83 23.08
C GLU A 97 20.18 30.69 22.85
N ASP A 98 21.36 30.77 23.44
CA ASP A 98 22.44 29.78 23.33
C ASP A 98 22.86 29.24 24.72
N SER A 99 23.65 28.17 24.71
CA SER A 99 24.30 27.67 25.92
C SER A 99 25.59 26.92 25.60
N SER A 100 26.52 26.86 26.56
CA SER A 100 27.77 26.11 26.43
C SER A 100 27.59 24.60 26.26
N TRP A 101 26.36 24.10 26.40
CA TRP A 101 25.99 22.69 26.24
C TRP A 101 25.56 22.35 24.80
N GLY A 102 25.58 23.30 23.87
CA GLY A 102 25.05 23.05 22.53
C GLY A 102 23.55 22.78 22.57
N ILE A 103 22.85 23.56 23.39
CA ILE A 103 21.40 23.59 23.51
C ILE A 103 21.01 25.04 23.28
N SER A 104 20.06 25.30 22.40
CA SER A 104 19.67 26.65 21.99
C SER A 104 18.17 26.76 21.78
N ARG A 105 17.65 27.97 21.61
CA ARG A 105 16.26 28.21 21.18
C ARG A 105 16.24 29.01 19.90
N SER A 106 15.23 28.80 19.08
CA SER A 106 15.07 29.49 17.81
C SER A 106 13.70 30.11 17.62
N THR A 107 13.58 30.93 16.58
CA THR A 107 12.33 31.58 16.18
C THR A 107 11.23 30.62 15.71
N ILE A 108 11.56 29.37 15.32
CA ILE A 108 10.62 28.44 14.65
C ILE A 108 9.48 27.94 15.57
N ASN A 109 9.70 27.90 16.89
CA ASN A 109 8.66 27.59 17.90
C ASN A 109 8.50 28.75 18.90
N ASN A 110 8.68 30.00 18.44
CA ASN A 110 8.62 31.20 19.28
C ASN A 110 9.50 31.12 20.53
N SER A 111 10.70 30.54 20.38
CA SER A 111 11.65 30.27 21.46
C SER A 111 11.08 29.39 22.60
N GLY A 112 10.08 28.54 22.33
CA GLY A 112 9.47 27.63 23.31
C GLY A 112 10.34 26.42 23.63
N VAL A 113 10.53 25.54 22.64
CA VAL A 113 11.28 24.29 22.78
C VAL A 113 12.75 24.45 22.36
N PRO A 114 13.71 23.88 23.12
CA PRO A 114 15.12 23.94 22.75
C PRO A 114 15.49 22.97 21.64
N SER A 115 16.45 23.38 20.82
CA SER A 115 17.19 22.55 19.88
C SER A 115 18.46 21.99 20.52
N PHE A 116 18.96 20.88 19.98
CA PHE A 116 20.13 20.15 20.49
C PHE A 116 21.15 19.90 19.38
N CYS A 117 22.38 20.30 19.65
CA CYS A 117 23.55 20.06 18.81
C CYS A 117 23.81 18.58 18.54
N LEU A 118 23.98 18.21 17.26
CA LEU A 118 24.19 16.82 16.85
C LEU A 118 25.65 16.34 16.92
N SER A 119 26.64 17.23 17.08
CA SER A 119 28.06 16.87 17.02
C SER A 119 28.84 17.32 18.25
N LEU A 120 29.23 16.42 19.14
CA LEU A 120 30.04 16.75 20.33
C LEU A 120 31.32 17.56 20.02
N ASN A 121 31.93 17.33 18.85
CA ASN A 121 33.26 17.84 18.51
C ASN A 121 33.27 19.25 17.88
N ASP A 122 32.12 19.77 17.47
CA ASP A 122 32.00 21.06 16.78
C ASP A 122 31.55 22.17 17.73
N ASP A 123 31.62 23.43 17.28
CA ASP A 123 31.20 24.58 18.08
C ASP A 123 29.67 24.72 18.11
N ALA A 124 29.15 25.15 19.27
CA ALA A 124 27.73 25.41 19.50
C ALA A 124 27.30 26.69 18.76
N PRO A 125 26.02 26.84 18.41
CA PRO A 125 25.55 28.10 17.85
C PRO A 125 25.63 29.23 18.89
N ASP A 126 25.88 30.43 18.39
CA ASP A 126 25.75 31.68 19.12
C ASP A 126 24.38 32.32 18.81
N VAL A 127 23.93 33.23 19.68
CA VAL A 127 22.77 34.10 19.38
C VAL A 127 22.98 34.83 18.05
N ASP A 128 21.91 34.97 17.27
CA ASP A 128 21.85 35.55 15.93
C ASP A 128 22.38 34.66 14.79
N ASP A 129 22.85 33.43 15.08
CA ASP A 129 23.17 32.47 14.02
C ASP A 129 21.94 32.04 13.23
N ILE A 130 22.12 31.85 11.92
CA ILE A 130 21.05 31.47 10.98
C ILE A 130 21.15 29.99 10.64
N TYR A 131 20.02 29.30 10.74
CA TYR A 131 19.88 27.89 10.38
C TYR A 131 18.73 27.68 9.41
N ASN A 132 18.81 26.61 8.61
CA ASN A 132 17.78 26.17 7.69
C ASN A 132 17.31 24.76 8.06
N THR A 133 16.01 24.48 7.95
CA THR A 133 15.52 23.11 8.06
C THR A 133 15.86 22.29 6.80
N THR A 134 16.13 20.98 6.95
CA THR A 134 16.30 20.05 5.82
C THR A 134 15.31 18.88 5.90
N LEU A 135 14.79 18.45 4.73
CA LEU A 135 14.02 17.22 4.55
C LEU A 135 14.88 15.98 4.22
N THR A 136 16.16 16.18 3.92
CA THR A 136 17.10 15.12 3.51
C THR A 136 18.26 14.97 4.50
N PRO A 137 17.99 14.79 5.80
CA PRO A 137 19.04 14.76 6.82
C PRO A 137 20.04 13.62 6.62
N SER A 138 19.65 12.54 5.95
CA SER A 138 20.53 11.40 5.65
C SER A 138 21.63 11.73 4.63
N THR A 139 21.42 12.73 3.77
CA THR A 139 22.44 13.22 2.82
C THR A 139 23.18 14.43 3.36
N ASP A 140 22.53 15.23 4.21
CA ASP A 140 23.03 16.56 4.56
C ASP A 140 23.81 16.60 5.88
N ILE A 141 23.58 15.59 6.75
CA ILE A 141 24.22 15.50 8.07
C ILE A 141 25.14 14.29 8.11
N SER A 142 26.36 14.51 8.60
CA SER A 142 27.32 13.45 8.88
C SER A 142 27.46 13.22 10.38
N PHE A 143 27.44 11.96 10.80
CA PHE A 143 27.56 11.56 12.20
C PHE A 143 28.93 10.92 12.45
N ALA A 144 29.47 11.11 13.66
CA ALA A 144 30.77 10.59 14.07
C ALA A 144 30.62 9.33 14.95
N ASN A 145 29.67 8.46 14.63
CA ASN A 145 29.48 7.17 15.26
C ASN A 145 29.45 6.06 14.19
N ASN A 146 30.40 5.13 14.26
CA ASN A 146 30.52 4.04 13.29
C ASN A 146 29.79 2.76 13.73
N ASN A 147 29.15 2.74 14.90
CA ASN A 147 28.43 1.58 15.42
C ASN A 147 27.01 1.45 14.85
N TYR A 148 26.49 2.50 14.20
CA TYR A 148 25.14 2.57 13.64
C TYR A 148 25.17 3.16 12.22
N THR A 149 24.20 2.79 11.38
CA THR A 149 23.98 3.46 10.09
C THR A 149 23.35 4.84 10.29
N THR A 150 23.46 5.73 9.29
CA THR A 150 22.83 7.07 9.34
C THR A 150 21.35 6.99 9.69
N ASN A 151 20.58 6.10 9.06
CA ASN A 151 19.14 5.93 9.34
C ASN A 151 18.89 5.44 10.77
N GLN A 152 19.73 4.56 11.31
CA GLN A 152 19.63 4.12 12.71
C GLN A 152 19.92 5.27 13.69
N ILE A 153 20.85 6.16 13.36
CA ILE A 153 21.15 7.33 14.20
C ILE A 153 19.97 8.31 14.17
N LEU A 154 19.42 8.59 12.98
CA LEU A 154 18.25 9.48 12.83
C LEU A 154 17.04 8.98 13.65
N ASP A 155 16.68 7.69 13.53
CA ASP A 155 15.60 7.07 14.31
C ASP A 155 15.85 7.17 15.83
N LYS A 156 17.07 6.87 16.29
CA LYS A 156 17.42 6.95 17.72
C LYS A 156 17.36 8.37 18.27
N VAL A 157 17.78 9.36 17.49
CA VAL A 157 17.67 10.78 17.86
C VAL A 157 16.20 11.21 17.93
N GLN A 158 15.38 10.85 16.95
CA GLN A 158 13.93 11.12 16.98
C GLN A 158 13.25 10.49 18.21
N ARG A 159 13.57 9.24 18.54
CA ARG A 159 13.06 8.59 19.75
C ARG A 159 13.54 9.27 21.04
N THR A 160 14.76 9.79 21.04
CA THR A 160 15.30 10.52 22.20
C THR A 160 14.49 11.80 22.45
N LEU A 161 14.18 12.55 21.39
CA LEU A 161 13.43 13.82 21.46
C LEU A 161 11.96 13.60 21.90
N ALA A 162 11.38 12.43 21.63
CA ALA A 162 10.03 12.09 22.07
C ALA A 162 9.82 12.15 23.60
N VAL A 163 10.89 12.07 24.41
CA VAL A 163 10.79 12.22 25.87
C VAL A 163 10.28 13.60 26.29
N MET A 164 10.48 14.64 25.46
CA MET A 164 10.12 16.02 25.77
C MET A 164 8.62 16.26 25.90
N THR A 165 7.81 15.44 25.23
CA THR A 165 6.33 15.53 25.26
C THR A 165 5.68 14.28 25.85
N HIS A 166 6.48 13.32 26.36
CA HIS A 166 5.95 12.08 26.89
C HIS A 166 5.18 12.31 28.20
N SER A 167 3.90 11.95 28.21
CA SER A 167 2.95 12.22 29.31
C SER A 167 3.41 11.80 30.71
N SER A 168 4.20 10.72 30.81
CA SER A 168 4.75 10.21 32.08
C SER A 168 6.21 10.58 32.37
N TYR A 169 7.03 10.81 31.34
CA TYR A 169 8.49 10.83 31.46
C TYR A 169 9.08 12.23 31.29
N ALA A 170 8.40 13.12 30.57
CA ALA A 170 8.70 14.54 30.56
C ALA A 170 8.46 15.14 31.96
N PRO A 171 9.19 16.18 32.39
CA PRO A 171 8.82 16.97 33.56
C PRO A 171 7.39 17.53 33.47
N SER A 172 6.74 17.81 34.60
CA SER A 172 5.37 18.35 34.64
C SER A 172 5.22 19.72 33.97
N SER A 173 6.32 20.46 33.84
CA SER A 173 6.44 21.68 33.04
C SER A 173 7.82 21.71 32.41
N GLN A 174 7.92 22.14 31.16
CA GLN A 174 9.20 22.24 30.48
C GLN A 174 10.15 23.21 31.21
N PRO A 175 11.38 22.79 31.55
CA PRO A 175 12.33 23.67 32.23
C PRO A 175 12.65 24.91 31.39
N SER A 176 12.70 26.08 32.02
CA SER A 176 13.07 27.32 31.32
C SER A 176 14.57 27.41 31.04
N SER A 177 15.42 26.80 31.89
CA SER A 177 16.87 26.82 31.68
C SER A 177 17.28 25.81 30.61
N LEU A 178 18.04 26.26 29.60
CA LEU A 178 18.70 25.37 28.63
C LEU A 178 19.68 24.41 29.29
N THR A 179 20.19 24.78 30.47
CA THR A 179 21.15 23.97 31.23
C THR A 179 20.52 23.10 32.31
N ASP A 180 19.19 22.91 32.29
CA ASP A 180 18.52 21.98 33.20
C ASP A 180 18.98 20.53 32.99
N ASN A 181 19.01 19.72 34.04
CA ASN A 181 19.43 18.32 33.97
C ASN A 181 18.61 17.49 32.97
N PHE A 182 17.33 17.82 32.76
CA PHE A 182 16.51 17.17 31.74
C PHE A 182 17.06 17.42 30.34
N HIS A 183 17.39 18.67 30.00
CA HIS A 183 17.97 19.02 28.70
C HIS A 183 19.40 18.48 28.55
N ARG A 184 20.22 18.50 29.62
CA ARG A 184 21.55 17.87 29.62
C ARG A 184 21.48 16.35 29.39
N ALA A 185 20.48 15.67 29.96
CA ALA A 185 20.26 14.25 29.75
C ALA A 185 19.94 13.94 28.27
N ILE A 186 19.11 14.78 27.63
CA ILE A 186 18.81 14.68 26.20
C ILE A 186 20.08 14.92 25.37
N ALA A 187 20.81 16.00 25.61
CA ALA A 187 22.03 16.34 24.86
C ALA A 187 23.09 15.22 24.90
N VAL A 188 23.36 14.68 26.09
CA VAL A 188 24.31 13.56 26.26
C VAL A 188 23.83 12.28 25.58
N THR A 189 22.52 12.02 25.59
CA THR A 189 21.94 10.86 24.90
C THR A 189 22.01 11.04 23.38
N VAL A 190 21.77 12.25 22.86
CA VAL A 190 21.98 12.56 21.44
C VAL A 190 23.44 12.29 21.05
N TRP A 191 24.43 12.77 21.82
CA TRP A 191 25.85 12.50 21.54
C TRP A 191 26.27 11.04 21.74
N HIS A 192 25.58 10.28 22.59
CA HIS A 192 25.77 8.82 22.65
C HIS A 192 25.47 8.19 21.29
N TRP A 193 24.39 8.60 20.63
CA TRP A 193 24.02 8.10 19.30
C TRP A 193 24.87 8.69 18.18
N THR A 194 25.12 10.00 18.19
CA THR A 194 25.75 10.69 17.06
C THR A 194 27.28 10.70 17.10
N ASN A 195 27.90 10.53 18.28
CA ASN A 195 29.35 10.61 18.49
C ASN A 195 29.95 9.42 19.26
N ASN A 196 29.15 8.40 19.59
CA ASN A 196 29.58 7.25 20.41
C ASN A 196 30.11 7.66 21.80
N LEU A 197 29.50 8.68 22.42
CA LEU A 197 29.88 9.13 23.76
C LEU A 197 29.58 8.05 24.81
N ASP A 198 30.57 7.73 25.66
CA ASP A 198 30.35 6.95 26.88
C ASP A 198 29.66 7.84 27.93
N THR A 199 28.47 7.44 28.36
CA THR A 199 27.60 8.20 29.27
C THR A 199 27.80 7.83 30.74
N SER A 200 28.72 6.90 31.06
CA SER A 200 28.97 6.42 32.42
C SER A 200 29.24 7.53 33.45
N ASN A 201 29.93 8.61 33.04
CA ASN A 201 30.27 9.76 33.87
C ASN A 201 29.27 10.93 33.77
N TYR A 202 28.20 10.79 32.98
CA TYR A 202 27.27 11.87 32.62
C TYR A 202 25.81 11.47 32.88
N ASN A 203 25.55 10.79 34.00
CA ASN A 203 24.23 10.27 34.33
C ASN A 203 23.34 11.33 35.01
N TYR A 204 22.95 12.36 34.25
CA TYR A 204 22.01 13.39 34.71
C TYR A 204 20.65 12.76 35.07
N THR A 205 20.01 13.32 36.10
CA THR A 205 18.70 12.86 36.58
C THR A 205 17.68 13.98 36.60
N TRP A 206 16.42 13.65 36.32
CA TRP A 206 15.28 14.57 36.37
C TRP A 206 14.05 13.86 36.93
N THR A 207 13.05 14.63 37.36
CA THR A 207 11.75 14.08 37.83
C THR A 207 10.73 14.21 36.71
N GLY A 208 10.13 13.10 36.27
CA GLY A 208 9.07 13.12 35.27
C GLY A 208 7.70 13.43 35.87
N ASN A 209 6.71 13.63 35.02
CA ASN A 209 5.32 13.96 35.38
C ASN A 209 4.63 12.83 36.15
N SER A 210 5.14 11.60 36.05
CA SER A 210 4.75 10.47 36.92
C SER A 210 5.19 10.63 38.38
N GLY A 211 6.02 11.62 38.70
CA GLY A 211 6.62 11.82 40.02
C GLY A 211 7.89 11.00 40.28
N ASN A 212 8.29 10.13 39.35
CA ASN A 212 9.49 9.31 39.47
C ASN A 212 10.75 10.05 38.98
N THR A 213 11.90 9.73 39.58
CA THR A 213 13.21 10.20 39.11
C THR A 213 13.77 9.25 38.05
N TYR A 214 14.20 9.82 36.94
CA TYR A 214 14.76 9.13 35.78
C TYR A 214 16.18 9.61 35.50
N SER A 215 16.97 8.81 34.79
CA SER A 215 18.35 9.12 34.43
C SER A 215 18.65 8.91 32.93
N VAL A 216 19.83 9.34 32.48
CA VAL A 216 20.33 9.08 31.11
C VAL A 216 20.27 7.60 30.74
N SER A 217 20.62 6.69 31.67
CA SER A 217 20.50 5.25 31.45
C SER A 217 19.06 4.79 31.21
N ASN A 218 18.06 5.40 31.87
CA ASN A 218 16.66 5.10 31.59
C ASN A 218 16.30 5.55 30.16
N LEU A 219 16.70 6.76 29.76
CA LEU A 219 16.42 7.30 28.42
C LEU A 219 17.01 6.42 27.30
N ILE A 220 18.27 6.00 27.45
CA ILE A 220 18.94 5.08 26.51
C ILE A 220 18.19 3.75 26.40
N ASN A 221 17.76 3.18 27.54
CA ASN A 221 17.00 1.94 27.56
C ASN A 221 15.64 2.08 26.88
N TRP A 222 14.93 3.19 27.10
CA TRP A 222 13.63 3.45 26.48
C TRP A 222 13.70 3.64 24.97
N VAL A 223 14.77 4.25 24.47
CA VAL A 223 15.04 4.35 23.03
C VAL A 223 15.30 2.96 22.44
N ASN A 224 16.11 2.13 23.11
CA ASN A 224 16.50 0.81 22.58
C ASN A 224 15.39 -0.24 22.66
N ASN A 225 14.54 -0.20 23.68
CA ASN A 225 13.46 -1.18 23.87
C ASN A 225 12.12 -0.75 23.26
N GLY A 226 12.08 0.40 22.58
CA GLY A 226 10.88 0.92 21.90
C GLY A 226 9.85 1.57 22.83
N THR A 227 10.17 1.84 24.10
CA THR A 227 9.28 2.60 24.99
C THR A 227 9.01 4.00 24.45
N LEU A 228 10.01 4.64 23.82
CA LEU A 228 9.83 5.90 23.09
C LEU A 228 9.70 5.63 21.59
N GLN A 229 8.57 6.06 21.01
CA GLN A 229 8.36 6.06 19.56
C GLN A 229 9.06 7.27 18.91
N PRO A 230 9.45 7.19 17.62
CA PRO A 230 10.09 8.31 16.95
C PRO A 230 9.16 9.52 16.92
N SER A 231 9.64 10.69 17.31
CA SER A 231 8.90 11.95 17.15
C SER A 231 9.23 12.66 15.84
N GLU A 232 8.30 13.48 15.37
CA GLU A 232 8.57 14.45 14.30
C GLU A 232 9.55 15.52 14.80
N VAL A 233 10.56 15.83 13.99
CA VAL A 233 11.64 16.78 14.34
C VAL A 233 12.00 17.65 13.14
N PHE A 234 12.48 18.86 13.41
CA PHE A 234 13.20 19.67 12.44
C PHE A 234 14.70 19.37 12.52
N TRP A 235 15.31 19.09 11.37
CA TRP A 235 16.76 18.96 11.22
C TRP A 235 17.33 20.29 10.77
N LEU A 236 18.20 20.89 11.58
CA LEU A 236 18.68 22.25 11.36
C LEU A 236 20.12 22.21 10.84
N LEU A 237 20.38 22.88 9.72
CA LEU A 237 21.71 23.07 9.14
C LEU A 237 22.12 24.54 9.26
N PRO A 238 23.33 24.85 9.77
CA PRO A 238 23.79 26.23 9.84
C PRO A 238 24.07 26.77 8.44
N GLU A 239 23.79 28.04 8.21
CA GLU A 239 24.14 28.73 6.95
C GLU A 239 25.66 28.87 6.81
N ASN A 240 26.35 29.10 7.93
CA ASN A 240 27.81 29.10 7.98
C ASN A 240 28.35 27.69 8.31
N ASN A 241 29.54 27.36 7.81
CA ASN A 241 30.17 26.06 8.07
C ASN A 241 30.97 25.99 9.38
N SER A 242 30.93 27.06 10.19
CA SER A 242 31.65 27.15 11.48
C SER A 242 30.86 26.50 12.60
N ASN A 243 29.53 26.46 12.47
CA ASN A 243 28.63 25.86 13.45
C ASN A 243 28.21 24.44 13.05
N GLN A 244 27.52 23.74 13.95
CA GLN A 244 27.09 22.36 13.74
C GLN A 244 25.58 22.23 13.48
N PRO A 245 25.13 21.14 12.84
CA PRO A 245 23.72 20.82 12.75
C PRO A 245 23.05 20.57 14.11
N GLU A 246 21.75 20.86 14.20
CA GLU A 246 20.93 20.62 15.39
C GLU A 246 19.64 19.85 15.09
N VAL A 247 19.00 19.30 16.12
CA VAL A 247 17.60 18.82 16.08
C VAL A 247 16.72 19.64 16.98
N LEU A 248 15.48 19.83 16.55
CA LEU A 248 14.42 20.42 17.36
C LEU A 248 13.15 19.58 17.25
N LEU A 249 12.43 19.37 18.36
CA LEU A 249 11.12 18.71 18.32
C LEU A 249 10.12 19.57 17.53
N ASN A 250 9.38 18.95 16.61
CA ASN A 250 8.26 19.62 15.95
C ASN A 250 7.00 19.49 16.82
N GLU A 251 6.62 20.56 17.51
CA GLU A 251 5.42 20.59 18.37
C GLU A 251 4.11 20.76 17.58
N ASN A 252 4.17 21.11 16.29
CA ASN A 252 3.00 21.21 15.44
C ASN A 252 2.61 19.84 14.89
N THR A 253 1.96 19.02 15.72
CA THR A 253 1.39 17.71 15.30
C THR A 253 0.04 17.85 14.57
N SER A 254 -0.37 19.08 14.22
CA SER A 254 -1.50 19.33 13.33
C SER A 254 -1.09 18.92 11.92
N SER A 255 -1.55 17.76 11.47
CA SER A 255 -1.35 17.25 10.11
C SER A 255 -1.97 18.13 9.00
N ASP A 256 -2.53 19.29 9.33
CA ASP A 256 -3.13 20.20 8.35
C ASP A 256 -2.52 21.60 8.43
N CYS A 257 -1.34 21.73 7.83
CA CYS A 257 -0.68 23.01 7.55
C CYS A 257 -1.45 23.86 6.51
N CYS A 258 -2.58 23.36 6.00
CA CYS A 258 -3.38 24.06 5.01
C CYS A 258 -4.90 23.82 5.17
N PRO A 259 -5.54 24.42 6.20
CA PRO A 259 -6.97 24.22 6.46
C PRO A 259 -7.87 24.72 5.31
N THR A 260 -7.38 25.63 4.47
CA THR A 260 -8.05 26.05 3.23
C THR A 260 -7.02 26.28 2.11
N PRO A 261 -6.75 25.27 1.28
CA PRO A 261 -5.82 25.39 0.16
C PRO A 261 -6.28 26.44 -0.86
N PRO A 262 -5.36 27.27 -1.40
CA PRO A 262 -5.72 28.17 -2.48
C PRO A 262 -6.16 27.32 -3.68
N SER A 263 -7.24 27.74 -4.34
CA SER A 263 -7.77 27.00 -5.48
C SER A 263 -7.84 27.84 -6.74
N ILE A 264 -7.44 27.25 -7.87
CA ILE A 264 -7.54 27.88 -9.18
C ILE A 264 -8.22 26.97 -10.19
N THR A 265 -8.70 27.57 -11.28
CA THR A 265 -8.99 26.86 -12.52
C THR A 265 -8.16 27.43 -13.65
N THR A 266 -7.69 26.58 -14.54
CA THR A 266 -6.88 26.99 -15.70
C THR A 266 -7.45 26.45 -17.00
N SER A 267 -7.35 27.25 -18.06
CA SER A 267 -7.62 26.84 -19.43
C SER A 267 -6.34 26.86 -20.24
N VAL A 268 -6.18 25.87 -21.13
CA VAL A 268 -5.02 25.73 -22.00
C VAL A 268 -5.41 25.97 -23.45
N SER A 269 -4.59 26.75 -24.16
CA SER A 269 -4.62 26.76 -25.62
C SER A 269 -3.46 25.88 -26.10
N ALA A 270 -3.77 24.85 -26.88
CA ALA A 270 -2.76 23.93 -27.42
C ALA A 270 -1.70 24.69 -28.24
N ALA A 271 -0.49 24.13 -28.30
CA ALA A 271 0.53 24.63 -29.20
C ALA A 271 0.08 24.42 -30.66
N THR A 272 0.04 25.51 -31.44
CA THR A 272 -0.25 25.49 -32.88
C THR A 272 1.04 25.77 -33.67
N SER A 273 0.99 25.73 -35.00
CA SER A 273 2.14 26.11 -35.84
C SER A 273 2.54 27.60 -35.73
N GLY A 274 1.68 28.45 -35.15
CA GLY A 274 1.91 29.88 -34.96
C GLY A 274 2.10 30.33 -33.50
N ASN A 275 1.94 29.44 -32.52
CA ASN A 275 2.08 29.77 -31.10
C ASN A 275 2.54 28.55 -30.28
N ASN A 276 3.41 28.77 -29.30
CA ASN A 276 3.98 27.72 -28.45
C ASN A 276 3.03 27.23 -27.33
N GLY A 277 1.72 27.44 -27.46
CA GLY A 277 0.72 27.08 -26.45
C GLY A 277 0.66 28.07 -25.28
N LYS A 278 -0.50 28.14 -24.61
CA LYS A 278 -0.82 29.16 -23.62
C LYS A 278 -1.50 28.55 -22.40
N ILE A 279 -1.18 29.03 -21.20
CA ILE A 279 -1.93 28.76 -19.97
C ILE A 279 -2.62 30.05 -19.50
N THR A 280 -3.93 29.99 -19.31
CA THR A 280 -4.75 31.07 -18.77
C THR A 280 -5.28 30.64 -17.40
N LEU A 281 -5.18 31.53 -16.42
CA LEU A 281 -5.80 31.40 -15.11
C LEU A 281 -7.22 31.96 -15.20
N ASP A 282 -8.24 31.12 -15.03
CA ASP A 282 -9.64 31.51 -15.23
C ASP A 282 -10.31 31.98 -13.93
N SER A 283 -9.98 31.33 -12.82
CA SER A 283 -10.47 31.69 -11.49
C SER A 283 -9.40 31.44 -10.43
N ASN A 284 -9.54 32.16 -9.31
CA ASN A 284 -8.67 32.06 -8.15
C ASN A 284 -9.49 32.30 -6.88
N SER A 285 -9.31 31.45 -5.87
CA SER A 285 -9.87 31.57 -4.54
C SER A 285 -8.75 31.35 -3.53
N GLY A 286 -8.50 32.33 -2.65
CA GLY A 286 -7.49 32.24 -1.61
C GLY A 286 -6.03 32.40 -2.05
N GLY A 287 -5.71 32.36 -3.35
CA GLY A 287 -4.36 32.63 -3.85
C GLY A 287 -4.04 34.13 -3.98
N LEU A 288 -2.82 34.53 -3.67
CA LEU A 288 -2.27 35.87 -3.91
C LEU A 288 -1.14 35.86 -4.96
N TYR A 289 -0.39 34.77 -5.06
CA TYR A 289 0.73 34.63 -5.98
C TYR A 289 0.68 33.30 -6.73
N TYR A 290 1.35 33.22 -7.88
CA TYR A 290 1.55 31.96 -8.60
C TYR A 290 2.99 31.83 -9.12
N GLY A 291 3.43 30.59 -9.33
CA GLY A 291 4.68 30.21 -9.98
C GLY A 291 4.42 29.10 -10.99
N ILE A 292 5.21 29.05 -12.07
CA ILE A 292 5.09 28.03 -13.12
C ILE A 292 6.44 27.35 -13.30
N SER A 293 6.44 26.02 -13.35
CA SER A 293 7.64 25.22 -13.61
C SER A 293 8.15 25.38 -15.04
N SER A 294 9.38 24.92 -15.30
CA SER A 294 9.77 24.55 -16.67
C SER A 294 8.92 23.40 -17.19
N ALA A 295 8.86 23.24 -18.51
CA ALA A 295 8.18 22.10 -19.15
C ALA A 295 8.71 20.76 -18.62
N ASN A 296 7.78 19.83 -18.36
CA ASN A 296 8.03 18.46 -17.88
C ASN A 296 8.77 18.38 -16.54
N ALA A 297 8.51 19.32 -15.62
CA ALA A 297 9.03 19.22 -14.26
C ALA A 297 8.31 18.10 -13.50
N GLY A 298 9.07 17.10 -13.02
CA GLY A 298 8.52 15.95 -12.28
C GLY A 298 8.06 16.29 -10.85
N SER A 299 8.53 17.40 -10.29
CA SER A 299 8.04 18.00 -9.06
C SER A 299 8.61 19.42 -8.92
N TYR A 300 7.93 20.27 -8.14
CA TYR A 300 8.41 21.61 -7.82
C TYR A 300 9.06 21.57 -6.43
N ASN A 301 10.37 21.32 -6.39
CA ASN A 301 11.14 21.19 -5.15
C ASN A 301 11.77 22.55 -4.77
N GLY A 302 11.11 23.25 -3.85
CA GLY A 302 11.72 24.31 -3.05
C GLY A 302 11.75 25.72 -3.66
N PRO A 303 12.05 26.73 -2.82
CA PRO A 303 12.04 28.16 -3.18
C PRO A 303 13.01 28.53 -4.32
N THR A 304 13.97 27.66 -4.66
CA THR A 304 14.92 27.84 -5.78
C THR A 304 14.30 27.61 -7.16
N THR A 305 13.07 27.08 -7.26
CA THR A 305 12.34 26.91 -8.53
C THR A 305 11.31 28.00 -8.81
N ILE A 306 11.08 28.93 -7.86
CA ILE A 306 10.33 30.17 -8.10
C ILE A 306 11.19 31.12 -8.93
N VAL A 307 11.12 30.95 -10.24
CA VAL A 307 11.69 31.93 -11.17
C VAL A 307 11.04 33.31 -10.94
N THR A 308 9.78 33.36 -10.49
CA THR A 308 9.02 34.55 -10.04
C THR A 308 7.75 34.13 -9.28
N ALA A 309 7.53 34.58 -8.03
CA ALA A 309 6.21 34.55 -7.39
C ALA A 309 5.43 35.74 -7.94
N THR A 310 4.66 35.50 -9.00
CA THR A 310 3.93 36.57 -9.70
C THR A 310 2.61 36.81 -9.00
N GLU A 311 2.30 38.06 -8.67
CA GLU A 311 1.02 38.42 -8.09
C GLU A 311 -0.11 38.02 -9.05
N ILE A 312 -1.17 37.38 -8.52
CA ILE A 312 -2.33 37.01 -9.32
C ILE A 312 -3.03 38.30 -9.77
N PRO A 313 -3.26 38.49 -11.08
CA PRO A 313 -3.91 39.69 -11.59
C PRO A 313 -5.31 39.89 -10.99
N GLY A 314 -5.62 41.13 -10.57
CA GLY A 314 -6.92 41.47 -9.96
C GLY A 314 -8.13 41.34 -10.89
N SER A 315 -7.91 41.05 -12.17
CA SER A 315 -8.95 40.74 -13.17
C SER A 315 -8.64 39.41 -13.85
N LEU A 316 -9.53 38.42 -13.70
CA LEU A 316 -9.47 37.12 -14.36
C LEU A 316 -10.60 36.99 -15.40
N PRO A 317 -10.41 36.23 -16.50
CA PRO A 317 -9.27 35.36 -16.80
C PRO A 317 -7.99 36.13 -17.22
N SER A 318 -6.82 35.62 -16.86
CA SER A 318 -5.53 36.23 -17.23
C SER A 318 -4.50 35.21 -17.72
N THR A 319 -3.67 35.63 -18.69
CA THR A 319 -2.63 34.76 -19.26
C THR A 319 -1.46 34.65 -18.30
N ILE A 320 -1.19 33.46 -17.80
CA ILE A 320 -0.09 33.22 -16.85
C ILE A 320 1.15 32.60 -17.50
N LEU A 321 0.98 31.95 -18.66
CA LEU A 321 2.06 31.53 -19.56
C LEU A 321 1.67 31.83 -21.01
N SER A 322 2.43 32.70 -21.68
CA SER A 322 2.16 33.12 -23.07
C SER A 322 2.83 32.25 -24.12
N THR A 323 3.86 31.48 -23.77
CA THR A 323 4.62 30.60 -24.67
C THR A 323 5.07 29.33 -23.93
N GLY A 324 4.34 28.23 -24.10
CA GLY A 324 4.74 26.89 -23.63
C GLY A 324 5.81 26.22 -24.50
N ALA A 325 5.88 24.89 -24.43
CA ALA A 325 6.79 24.06 -25.20
C ALA A 325 6.07 23.56 -26.45
N SER A 326 6.70 23.72 -27.62
CA SER A 326 6.14 23.31 -28.91
C SER A 326 5.93 21.80 -29.03
N THR A 327 6.71 21.00 -28.31
CA THR A 327 6.55 19.55 -28.19
C THR A 327 5.48 19.16 -27.16
N GLY A 328 4.77 20.13 -26.61
CA GLY A 328 3.92 19.91 -25.44
C GLY A 328 4.74 19.68 -24.19
N GLY A 329 4.04 19.69 -23.07
CA GLY A 329 4.65 19.34 -21.81
C GLY A 329 3.72 19.58 -20.64
N THR A 330 4.06 18.90 -19.55
CA THR A 330 3.39 19.04 -18.27
C THR A 330 4.05 20.15 -17.47
N TYR A 331 3.25 21.09 -16.98
CA TYR A 331 3.70 22.19 -16.13
C TYR A 331 3.10 22.01 -14.74
N ILE A 332 3.85 22.41 -13.73
CA ILE A 332 3.31 22.60 -12.38
C ILE A 332 3.05 24.10 -12.21
N VAL A 333 1.79 24.46 -12.00
CA VAL A 333 1.35 25.80 -11.58
C VAL A 333 1.15 25.76 -10.07
N ARG A 334 2.07 26.35 -9.32
CA ARG A 334 1.96 26.49 -7.86
C ARG A 334 1.23 27.78 -7.54
N VAL A 335 0.20 27.71 -6.71
CA VAL A 335 -0.55 28.88 -6.25
C VAL A 335 -0.35 29.04 -4.76
N PHE A 336 -0.04 30.26 -4.32
CA PHE A 336 0.29 30.55 -2.94
C PHE A 336 -0.72 31.50 -2.30
N THR A 337 -1.11 31.22 -1.06
CA THR A 337 -1.89 32.14 -0.21
C THR A 337 -1.09 33.37 0.22
N ASN A 338 0.25 33.26 0.29
CA ASN A 338 1.23 34.34 0.40
C ASN A 338 2.62 33.79 -0.04
N ILE A 339 3.67 34.62 -0.17
CA ILE A 339 4.98 34.20 -0.73
C ILE A 339 5.60 32.98 0.02
N ASP A 340 5.22 32.72 1.27
CA ASP A 340 5.66 31.58 2.10
C ASP A 340 4.50 30.85 2.80
N GLY A 341 3.30 30.91 2.21
CA GLY A 341 2.04 30.43 2.81
C GLY A 341 1.62 29.06 2.29
N CYS A 342 0.42 28.60 2.68
CA CYS A 342 -0.15 27.41 2.07
C CYS A 342 -0.16 27.56 0.54
N TYR A 343 0.27 26.51 -0.15
CA TYR A 343 0.24 26.41 -1.60
C TYR A 343 -0.51 25.17 -2.06
N THR A 344 -1.02 25.23 -3.29
CA THR A 344 -1.55 24.08 -4.01
C THR A 344 -0.85 23.99 -5.36
N ASP A 345 -0.38 22.79 -5.70
CA ASP A 345 0.20 22.50 -7.00
C ASP A 345 -0.86 21.99 -7.96
N TYR A 346 -0.91 22.61 -9.15
CA TYR A 346 -1.78 22.20 -10.23
C TYR A 346 -0.94 21.69 -11.38
N THR A 347 -1.13 20.43 -11.72
CA THR A 347 -0.56 19.84 -12.93
C THR A 347 -1.37 20.29 -14.13
N VAL A 348 -0.76 21.08 -15.01
CA VAL A 348 -1.37 21.62 -16.23
C VAL A 348 -0.62 21.11 -17.44
N THR A 349 -1.29 20.31 -18.26
CA THR A 349 -0.68 19.76 -19.47
C THR A 349 -1.00 20.66 -20.66
N ILE A 350 0.03 21.21 -21.29
CA ILE A 350 -0.09 21.75 -22.64
C ILE A 350 0.11 20.55 -23.59
N PRO A 351 -0.90 20.19 -24.40
CA PRO A 351 -0.74 19.11 -25.35
C PRO A 351 0.45 19.36 -26.28
N PRO A 352 1.19 18.32 -26.70
CA PRO A 352 2.09 18.43 -27.84
C PRO A 352 1.39 19.12 -28.99
N ASN A 353 2.13 19.89 -29.79
CA ASN A 353 1.66 20.17 -31.14
C ASN A 353 1.37 18.79 -31.75
N THR A 354 0.09 18.48 -31.91
CA THR A 354 -0.44 17.14 -32.18
C THR A 354 -0.17 16.80 -33.63
N GLY A 355 1.11 16.69 -34.01
CA GLY A 355 1.58 16.26 -35.32
C GLY A 355 0.68 16.69 -36.46
N GLN A 356 0.19 17.94 -36.41
CA GLN A 356 -0.84 18.36 -37.34
C GLN A 356 -0.09 18.56 -38.64
N SER A 357 -0.27 17.65 -39.59
CA SER A 357 0.24 17.82 -40.94
C SER A 357 -0.55 18.96 -41.56
N CYS A 358 -0.11 20.19 -41.26
CA CYS A 358 -0.66 21.39 -41.85
C CYS A 358 -0.15 21.43 -43.28
N THR A 359 -1.05 21.25 -44.23
CA THR A 359 -0.73 21.45 -45.64
C THR A 359 -1.07 22.91 -45.99
N SER A 360 -0.15 23.57 -46.69
CA SER A 360 -0.40 24.92 -47.18
C SER A 360 -1.20 24.82 -48.47
N VAL A 361 -2.40 25.40 -48.47
CA VAL A 361 -3.20 25.60 -49.67
C VAL A 361 -2.86 26.99 -50.20
N TYR A 362 -2.13 27.03 -51.30
CA TYR A 362 -1.78 28.28 -51.96
C TYR A 362 -2.90 28.72 -52.88
N ALA A 363 -3.18 30.02 -52.89
CA ALA A 363 -4.10 30.60 -53.84
C ALA A 363 -3.49 30.55 -55.25
N THR A 364 -4.35 30.59 -56.25
CA THR A 364 -3.97 30.67 -57.67
C THR A 364 -4.63 31.86 -58.33
N TYR A 365 -4.03 32.38 -59.38
CA TYR A 365 -4.62 33.47 -60.16
C TYR A 365 -6.00 33.07 -60.71
N GLN A 366 -7.02 33.90 -60.49
CA GLN A 366 -8.36 33.71 -61.06
C GLN A 366 -8.67 34.76 -62.15
N SER A 367 -8.62 36.05 -61.80
CA SER A 367 -8.91 37.15 -62.70
C SER A 367 -8.29 38.46 -62.21
N ASP A 368 -8.18 39.45 -63.10
CA ASP A 368 -7.75 40.80 -62.75
C ASP A 368 -8.63 41.88 -63.42
N GLN A 369 -8.61 43.08 -62.83
CA GLN A 369 -9.15 44.29 -63.45
C GLN A 369 -8.02 45.26 -63.78
N ASN A 370 -8.09 45.86 -64.97
CA ASN A 370 -7.15 46.89 -65.44
C ASN A 370 -5.68 46.41 -65.56
N ASN A 371 -5.47 45.17 -66.00
CA ASN A 371 -4.18 44.59 -66.40
C ASN A 371 -3.09 44.68 -65.32
N VAL A 372 -3.23 43.88 -64.27
CA VAL A 372 -2.20 43.69 -63.23
C VAL A 372 -0.98 43.00 -63.86
N ASN A 373 0.18 43.67 -63.80
CA ASN A 373 1.43 43.11 -64.31
C ASN A 373 1.94 42.00 -63.36
N GLY A 374 2.50 40.92 -63.90
CA GLY A 374 2.96 39.78 -63.10
C GLY A 374 1.85 38.98 -62.42
N ARG A 375 0.57 39.14 -62.80
CA ARG A 375 -0.62 38.53 -62.15
C ARG A 375 -0.57 37.02 -61.88
N ASN A 376 0.22 36.25 -62.64
CA ASN A 376 0.34 34.80 -62.45
C ASN A 376 1.38 34.43 -61.37
N ASN A 377 2.27 35.34 -61.02
CA ASN A 377 3.38 35.11 -60.08
C ASN A 377 2.89 34.88 -58.65
N VAL A 378 1.63 35.23 -58.35
CA VAL A 378 0.97 34.98 -57.06
C VAL A 378 0.60 33.52 -56.79
N SER A 379 0.77 32.64 -57.80
CA SER A 379 0.32 31.25 -57.72
C SER A 379 1.41 30.37 -57.12
N GLY A 380 1.10 29.74 -55.99
CA GLY A 380 2.02 28.82 -55.30
C GLY A 380 2.73 29.46 -54.12
N ALA A 381 3.82 28.84 -53.70
CA ALA A 381 4.62 29.30 -52.57
C ALA A 381 5.41 30.57 -52.93
N ALA A 382 5.67 31.41 -51.93
CA ALA A 382 6.46 32.62 -52.10
C ALA A 382 7.83 32.28 -52.71
N ASP A 383 8.13 32.88 -53.87
CA ASP A 383 9.36 32.63 -54.62
C ASP A 383 10.11 33.93 -54.97
N GLY A 384 9.55 35.08 -54.57
CA GLY A 384 10.09 36.41 -54.80
C GLY A 384 9.70 37.01 -56.15
N ASN A 385 9.00 36.28 -57.02
CA ASN A 385 8.26 36.85 -58.14
C ASN A 385 6.98 37.50 -57.60
N TYR A 386 6.44 38.50 -58.30
CA TYR A 386 5.29 39.24 -57.75
C TYR A 386 4.36 39.81 -58.81
N ALA A 387 3.14 40.07 -58.39
CA ALA A 387 2.16 40.89 -59.09
C ALA A 387 2.24 42.35 -58.60
N GLU A 388 2.13 43.28 -59.54
CA GLU A 388 2.28 44.72 -59.33
C GLU A 388 0.90 45.39 -59.22
N ILE A 389 0.49 45.78 -58.01
CA ILE A 389 -0.79 46.44 -57.76
C ILE A 389 -0.51 47.91 -57.43
N HIS A 390 -0.40 48.74 -58.47
CA HIS A 390 0.14 50.11 -58.39
C HIS A 390 -0.89 51.19 -58.77
N SER A 391 -1.92 50.85 -59.55
CA SER A 391 -2.94 51.82 -60.01
C SER A 391 -4.23 51.68 -59.20
N SER A 392 -4.88 52.81 -58.87
CA SER A 392 -6.06 52.83 -57.98
C SER A 392 -7.31 52.10 -58.50
N ASN A 393 -7.29 51.66 -59.76
CA ASN A 393 -8.34 50.86 -60.38
C ASN A 393 -7.93 49.39 -60.60
N GLN A 394 -6.75 48.97 -60.13
CA GLN A 394 -6.32 47.58 -60.25
C GLN A 394 -6.86 46.72 -59.12
N GLN A 395 -7.38 45.56 -59.51
CA GLN A 395 -7.86 44.50 -58.62
C GLN A 395 -7.26 43.18 -59.10
N LEU A 396 -6.81 42.35 -58.15
CA LEU A 396 -6.37 40.98 -58.41
C LEU A 396 -7.20 40.00 -57.58
N ILE A 397 -7.84 39.02 -58.23
CA ILE A 397 -8.66 37.99 -57.58
C ILE A 397 -7.92 36.66 -57.62
N LEU A 398 -7.81 36.02 -56.46
CA LEU A 398 -7.18 34.71 -56.27
C LEU A 398 -8.20 33.64 -55.88
N ASP A 399 -8.00 32.38 -56.28
CA ASP A 399 -8.84 31.22 -55.95
C ASP A 399 -8.05 30.15 -55.16
N PHE A 400 -8.62 29.66 -54.06
CA PHE A 400 -8.08 28.55 -53.25
C PHE A 400 -8.62 27.17 -53.65
N ASN A 401 -9.53 27.11 -54.63
CA ASN A 401 -10.20 25.91 -55.12
C ASN A 401 -11.08 25.16 -54.08
N GLN A 402 -11.22 25.71 -52.87
CA GLN A 402 -12.10 25.22 -51.82
C GLN A 402 -12.64 26.38 -50.97
N ILE A 403 -13.77 26.15 -50.27
CA ILE A 403 -14.38 27.15 -49.38
C ILE A 403 -13.81 26.96 -47.97
N PHE A 404 -13.33 28.04 -47.38
CA PHE A 404 -12.94 28.16 -45.98
C PHE A 404 -14.02 28.88 -45.17
N PRO A 405 -14.28 28.47 -43.91
CA PRO A 405 -15.24 29.16 -43.05
C PRO A 405 -14.72 30.54 -42.60
N ALA A 406 -15.64 31.40 -42.15
CA ALA A 406 -15.29 32.66 -41.49
C ALA A 406 -14.43 32.39 -40.25
N GLY A 407 -13.46 33.26 -39.95
CA GLY A 407 -12.49 33.08 -38.88
C GLY A 407 -11.25 32.27 -39.27
N THR A 408 -11.12 31.84 -40.52
CA THR A 408 -9.92 31.13 -41.01
C THR A 408 -8.79 32.13 -41.23
N GLU A 409 -7.59 31.82 -40.73
CA GLU A 409 -6.40 32.65 -41.00
C GLU A 409 -5.79 32.34 -42.36
N TYR A 410 -5.48 33.37 -43.12
CA TYR A 410 -4.64 33.30 -44.32
C TYR A 410 -3.46 34.26 -44.20
N LYS A 411 -2.35 33.90 -44.85
CA LYS A 411 -1.12 34.67 -44.84
C LYS A 411 -0.88 35.27 -46.20
N ILE A 412 -0.52 36.54 -46.21
CA ILE A 412 -0.24 37.33 -47.42
C ILE A 412 1.25 37.66 -47.40
N THR A 413 1.99 37.24 -48.42
CA THR A 413 3.40 37.61 -48.61
C THR A 413 3.49 38.75 -49.61
N TRP A 414 3.92 39.92 -49.15
CA TRP A 414 3.87 41.16 -49.91
C TRP A 414 4.90 42.19 -49.42
N LYS A 415 5.11 43.25 -50.19
CA LYS A 415 5.99 44.37 -49.82
C LYS A 415 5.47 45.68 -50.37
N LYS A 416 5.95 46.78 -49.80
CA LYS A 416 5.85 48.09 -50.44
C LYS A 416 6.77 48.13 -51.67
N LYS A 417 6.32 48.78 -52.74
CA LYS A 417 7.10 49.00 -53.95
C LYS A 417 8.45 49.64 -53.65
N SER A 418 9.50 49.08 -54.26
CA SER A 418 10.86 49.59 -54.10
C SER A 418 10.99 51.02 -54.63
N GLY A 419 11.65 51.89 -53.87
CA GLY A 419 11.82 53.31 -54.22
C GLY A 419 10.63 54.23 -53.90
N ALA A 420 9.50 53.70 -53.42
CA ALA A 420 8.34 54.51 -53.06
C ALA A 420 8.37 55.00 -51.59
N SER A 421 8.02 56.27 -51.35
CA SER A 421 7.88 56.84 -50.01
C SER A 421 6.49 56.57 -49.40
N GLY A 422 6.43 56.39 -48.08
CA GLY A 422 5.17 56.16 -47.35
C GLY A 422 4.93 54.70 -46.96
N THR A 423 3.67 54.41 -46.64
CA THR A 423 3.16 53.11 -46.16
C THR A 423 2.17 52.58 -47.20
N ALA A 424 2.36 51.33 -47.62
CA ALA A 424 1.41 50.65 -48.47
C ALA A 424 0.29 50.02 -47.64
N TYR A 425 -0.91 49.97 -48.20
CA TYR A 425 -2.08 49.34 -47.61
C TYR A 425 -2.74 48.43 -48.64
N ILE A 426 -3.21 47.27 -48.20
CA ILE A 426 -4.03 46.36 -49.00
C ILE A 426 -5.49 46.59 -48.63
N ASP A 427 -6.33 46.98 -49.59
CA ASP A 427 -7.77 46.85 -49.43
C ASP A 427 -8.17 45.45 -49.92
N LEU A 428 -8.81 44.71 -49.02
CA LEU A 428 -9.01 43.27 -49.15
C LEU A 428 -10.49 42.95 -49.07
N SER A 429 -10.96 42.05 -49.92
CA SER A 429 -12.33 41.54 -49.84
C SER A 429 -12.41 40.04 -50.08
N GLU A 430 -13.44 39.43 -49.52
CA GLU A 430 -13.64 37.98 -49.42
C GLU A 430 -14.95 37.56 -50.09
N SER A 431 -14.95 36.46 -50.83
CA SER A 431 -16.16 35.91 -51.44
C SER A 431 -16.11 34.38 -51.59
N THR A 432 -17.28 33.74 -51.62
CA THR A 432 -17.42 32.33 -52.06
C THR A 432 -17.70 32.23 -53.57
N SER A 433 -17.88 33.35 -54.27
CA SER A 433 -18.14 33.42 -55.72
C SER A 433 -17.07 34.27 -56.42
N SER A 434 -16.61 33.82 -57.60
CA SER A 434 -15.49 34.46 -58.31
C SER A 434 -15.80 35.85 -58.86
N ASN A 435 -17.08 36.22 -59.01
CA ASN A 435 -17.49 37.41 -59.78
C ASN A 435 -18.46 38.34 -59.03
N SER A 436 -18.87 37.98 -57.81
CA SER A 436 -19.89 38.71 -57.05
C SER A 436 -19.80 38.40 -55.57
N GLY A 437 -20.49 39.17 -54.72
CA GLY A 437 -20.60 38.86 -53.28
C GLY A 437 -19.34 39.15 -52.44
N PHE A 438 -18.39 39.93 -52.97
CA PHE A 438 -17.21 40.35 -52.22
C PHE A 438 -17.60 41.24 -51.05
N THR A 439 -17.20 40.82 -49.85
CA THR A 439 -17.37 41.56 -48.60
C THR A 439 -16.03 42.15 -48.21
N ASN A 440 -15.98 43.48 -48.02
CA ASN A 440 -14.74 44.15 -47.60
C ASN A 440 -14.32 43.65 -46.22
N HIS A 441 -13.03 43.37 -46.08
CA HIS A 441 -12.42 43.02 -44.82
C HIS A 441 -12.37 44.27 -43.92
N PRO A 442 -12.68 44.17 -42.60
CA PRO A 442 -12.75 45.32 -41.70
C PRO A 442 -11.39 45.97 -41.41
N THR A 443 -10.29 45.30 -41.73
CA THR A 443 -8.92 45.82 -41.56
C THR A 443 -8.16 45.77 -42.87
N SER A 444 -7.38 46.81 -43.16
CA SER A 444 -6.46 46.86 -44.30
C SER A 444 -5.03 46.59 -43.82
N PRO A 445 -4.40 45.45 -44.17
CA PRO A 445 -2.98 45.18 -43.91
C PRO A 445 -2.09 46.33 -44.39
N SER A 446 -1.07 46.71 -43.62
CA SER A 446 -0.18 47.83 -43.97
C SER A 446 1.31 47.50 -43.76
N THR A 447 2.18 48.08 -44.59
CA THR A 447 3.63 47.92 -44.43
C THR A 447 4.44 49.09 -45.01
N SER A 448 5.57 49.40 -44.38
CA SER A 448 6.59 50.31 -44.91
C SER A 448 7.81 49.57 -45.47
N SER A 449 7.84 48.23 -45.37
CA SER A 449 8.99 47.39 -45.75
C SER A 449 9.15 47.29 -47.27
N THR A 450 10.38 47.47 -47.75
CA THR A 450 10.77 47.21 -49.15
C THR A 450 11.22 45.77 -49.39
N SER A 451 11.30 44.96 -48.34
CA SER A 451 11.50 43.50 -48.39
C SER A 451 10.16 42.80 -48.21
N PHE A 452 10.00 41.62 -48.81
CA PHE A 452 8.80 40.79 -48.59
C PHE A 452 8.61 40.49 -47.11
N ILE A 453 7.40 40.74 -46.64
CA ILE A 453 6.91 40.39 -45.33
C ILE A 453 5.69 39.49 -45.47
N THR A 454 5.41 38.71 -44.44
CA THR A 454 4.17 37.93 -44.37
C THR A 454 3.25 38.56 -43.34
N THR A 455 2.01 38.86 -43.73
CA THR A 455 0.96 39.35 -42.83
C THR A 455 -0.13 38.29 -42.69
N THR A 456 -0.45 37.92 -41.46
CA THR A 456 -1.58 37.02 -41.16
C THR A 456 -2.85 37.85 -41.03
N VAL A 457 -3.93 37.40 -41.68
CA VAL A 457 -5.26 38.02 -41.64
C VAL A 457 -6.28 36.94 -41.31
N THR A 458 -7.17 37.21 -40.37
CA THR A 458 -8.28 36.31 -40.00
C THR A 458 -9.50 36.69 -40.81
N SER A 459 -10.08 35.74 -41.57
CA SER A 459 -11.19 36.06 -42.47
C SER A 459 -12.43 36.56 -41.73
N ASN A 460 -13.06 37.60 -42.27
CA ASN A 460 -14.29 38.17 -41.73
C ASN A 460 -15.54 37.40 -42.19
N SER A 461 -15.43 36.73 -43.35
CA SER A 461 -16.50 35.93 -43.95
C SER A 461 -15.96 34.60 -44.50
N ALA A 462 -16.86 33.66 -44.80
CA ALA A 462 -16.47 32.45 -45.51
C ALA A 462 -15.99 32.81 -46.92
N PHE A 463 -14.89 32.23 -47.37
CA PHE A 463 -14.26 32.62 -48.62
C PHE A 463 -13.70 31.42 -49.39
N ARG A 464 -13.74 31.51 -50.70
CA ARG A 464 -12.93 30.73 -51.65
C ARG A 464 -12.02 31.66 -52.46
N TYR A 465 -12.47 32.89 -52.65
CA TYR A 465 -11.80 33.92 -53.43
C TYR A 465 -11.41 35.09 -52.53
N LEU A 466 -10.21 35.62 -52.76
CA LEU A 466 -9.73 36.87 -52.16
C LEU A 466 -9.45 37.88 -53.26
N ALA A 467 -9.95 39.10 -53.11
CA ALA A 467 -9.66 40.21 -54.01
C ALA A 467 -8.77 41.24 -53.32
N PHE A 468 -7.67 41.58 -54.00
CA PHE A 468 -6.66 42.54 -53.58
C PHE A 468 -6.79 43.81 -54.42
N ASP A 469 -7.26 44.88 -53.80
CA ASP A 469 -7.51 46.17 -54.41
C ASP A 469 -6.46 47.19 -53.98
N LYS A 470 -5.99 48.01 -54.92
CA LYS A 470 -5.12 49.16 -54.61
C LYS A 470 -5.81 50.18 -53.68
N GLY A 471 -7.14 50.25 -53.77
CA GLY A 471 -7.94 51.12 -52.92
C GLY A 471 -7.68 52.60 -53.15
N ASN A 472 -7.45 53.34 -52.05
CA ASN A 472 -7.18 54.78 -52.08
C ASN A 472 -5.94 55.10 -52.96
N ILE A 473 -6.14 55.97 -53.96
CA ILE A 473 -5.10 56.41 -54.90
C ILE A 473 -3.89 57.06 -54.22
N ASN A 474 -4.05 57.57 -52.99
CA ASN A 474 -2.98 58.21 -52.23
C ASN A 474 -2.12 57.22 -51.43
N ASN A 475 -2.51 55.95 -51.31
CA ASN A 475 -1.71 54.92 -50.62
C ASN A 475 -0.48 54.56 -51.45
N THR A 476 0.61 54.16 -50.79
CA THR A 476 1.80 53.71 -51.53
C THR A 476 1.53 52.37 -52.23
N ASP A 477 2.10 52.20 -53.43
CA ASP A 477 2.06 50.97 -54.23
C ASP A 477 2.62 49.75 -53.49
N TYR A 478 2.09 48.56 -53.81
CA TYR A 478 2.58 47.30 -53.26
C TYR A 478 2.74 46.21 -54.32
N ASP A 479 3.59 45.24 -53.97
CA ASP A 479 3.87 44.04 -54.75
C ASP A 479 3.42 42.82 -53.94
N LEU A 480 2.68 41.90 -54.58
CA LEU A 480 2.13 40.68 -53.96
C LEU A 480 2.82 39.44 -54.52
N ASP A 481 3.37 38.59 -53.65
CA ASP A 481 4.15 37.38 -54.02
C ASP A 481 3.33 36.10 -53.83
N ALA A 482 2.69 35.89 -52.67
CA ALA A 482 1.91 34.68 -52.44
C ALA A 482 0.81 34.88 -51.40
N VAL A 483 -0.21 34.02 -51.44
CA VAL A 483 -1.23 33.93 -50.39
C VAL A 483 -1.50 32.47 -50.05
N GLU A 484 -1.45 32.12 -48.76
CA GLU A 484 -1.62 30.75 -48.28
C GLU A 484 -2.65 30.64 -47.15
N VAL A 485 -3.36 29.51 -47.09
CA VAL A 485 -4.12 29.05 -45.92
C VAL A 485 -3.45 27.78 -45.38
N SER A 486 -3.15 27.74 -44.09
CA SER A 486 -2.70 26.50 -43.43
C SER A 486 -3.93 25.67 -43.04
N VAL A 487 -4.07 24.48 -43.62
CA VAL A 487 -5.15 23.53 -43.32
C VAL A 487 -4.59 22.39 -42.51
N CYS A 488 -5.08 22.21 -41.28
CA CYS A 488 -4.58 21.20 -40.36
C CYS A 488 -5.68 20.17 -40.03
N VAL A 489 -5.34 18.87 -40.04
CA VAL A 489 -6.26 17.75 -39.72
C VAL A 489 -6.09 17.32 -38.25
N SER A 490 -7.16 17.11 -37.50
CA SER A 490 -7.06 16.65 -36.09
C SER A 490 -6.81 15.15 -36.03
N CYS A 491 -5.78 14.74 -35.28
CA CYS A 491 -5.48 13.33 -35.04
C CYS A 491 -6.13 12.86 -33.73
N ASP A 492 -6.69 11.66 -33.76
CA ASP A 492 -7.20 10.97 -32.57
C ASP A 492 -6.06 10.60 -31.63
N VAL A 493 -6.25 10.84 -30.33
CA VAL A 493 -5.28 10.51 -29.28
C VAL A 493 -5.85 9.36 -28.46
N ALA A 494 -5.07 8.29 -28.34
CA ALA A 494 -5.39 7.18 -27.43
C ALA A 494 -5.50 7.71 -26.00
N ASP A 495 -6.61 7.39 -25.34
CA ASP A 495 -6.90 7.69 -23.95
C ASP A 495 -7.38 6.40 -23.26
N ASN A 496 -6.60 5.92 -22.31
CA ASN A 496 -6.85 4.70 -21.55
C ASN A 496 -7.68 5.04 -20.31
N THR A 497 -8.99 4.95 -20.47
CA THR A 497 -9.98 5.29 -19.43
C THR A 497 -10.23 4.15 -18.43
N THR A 498 -9.37 3.12 -18.42
CA THR A 498 -9.52 1.97 -17.51
C THR A 498 -9.33 2.40 -16.06
N THR A 499 -10.10 1.81 -15.14
CA THR A 499 -10.02 2.16 -13.71
C THR A 499 -8.67 1.75 -13.09
N THR A 500 -8.09 2.64 -12.28
CA THR A 500 -6.86 2.39 -11.50
C THR A 500 -7.10 1.60 -10.21
N ALA A 501 -8.36 1.24 -9.91
CA ALA A 501 -8.71 0.44 -8.74
C ALA A 501 -7.95 -0.88 -8.73
N SER A 502 -7.49 -1.32 -7.57
CA SER A 502 -6.89 -2.63 -7.42
C SER A 502 -7.89 -3.76 -7.69
N ILE A 503 -7.37 -4.91 -8.09
CA ILE A 503 -8.10 -6.18 -8.17
C ILE A 503 -7.29 -7.24 -7.45
N THR A 504 -7.90 -8.35 -7.04
CA THR A 504 -7.16 -9.54 -6.59
C THR A 504 -6.70 -10.39 -7.78
N GLU A 505 -5.74 -11.29 -7.57
CA GLU A 505 -5.30 -12.25 -8.61
C GLU A 505 -6.42 -13.19 -9.11
N SER A 506 -7.53 -13.30 -8.38
CA SER A 506 -8.71 -14.10 -8.76
C SER A 506 -9.75 -13.32 -9.57
N GLU A 507 -9.61 -11.99 -9.64
CA GLU A 507 -10.54 -11.10 -10.33
C GLU A 507 -10.09 -10.79 -11.76
N THR A 508 -11.00 -10.25 -12.57
CA THR A 508 -10.67 -9.74 -13.91
C THR A 508 -10.97 -8.25 -13.98
N LYS A 509 -10.30 -7.54 -14.90
CA LYS A 509 -10.49 -6.10 -15.11
C LYS A 509 -11.01 -5.82 -16.51
N THR A 510 -12.11 -5.08 -16.59
CA THR A 510 -12.64 -4.56 -17.86
C THR A 510 -11.83 -3.34 -18.31
N LEU A 511 -11.37 -3.37 -19.55
CA LEU A 511 -10.55 -2.35 -20.18
C LEU A 511 -11.40 -1.41 -21.02
N THR A 512 -11.17 -0.10 -20.88
CA THR A 512 -11.92 0.94 -21.59
C THR A 512 -10.98 1.99 -22.17
N GLY A 513 -11.19 2.37 -23.43
CA GLY A 513 -10.31 3.31 -24.14
C GLY A 513 -11.09 4.17 -25.13
N SER A 514 -10.59 5.38 -25.38
CA SER A 514 -11.17 6.38 -26.29
C SER A 514 -10.11 6.90 -27.27
N PRO A 515 -10.45 7.17 -28.55
CA PRO A 515 -11.68 6.74 -29.23
C PRO A 515 -11.73 5.20 -29.35
N SER A 516 -12.89 4.63 -29.68
CA SER A 516 -13.05 3.18 -29.84
C SER A 516 -12.31 2.65 -31.08
N GLY A 517 -11.75 1.44 -31.00
CA GLY A 517 -11.12 0.76 -32.13
C GLY A 517 -9.60 0.57 -32.02
N GLY A 518 -9.01 0.97 -30.88
CA GLY A 518 -7.62 0.71 -30.56
C GLY A 518 -7.36 -0.71 -30.06
N THR A 519 -6.08 -1.02 -29.86
CA THR A 519 -5.59 -2.32 -29.39
C THR A 519 -5.05 -2.25 -27.97
N TRP A 520 -5.13 -3.36 -27.25
CA TRP A 520 -4.67 -3.50 -25.87
C TRP A 520 -3.40 -4.36 -25.79
N SER A 521 -2.48 -4.03 -24.88
CA SER A 521 -1.30 -4.85 -24.58
C SER A 521 -0.88 -4.74 -23.11
N VAL A 522 -0.26 -5.79 -22.59
CA VAL A 522 0.38 -5.80 -21.25
C VAL A 522 1.78 -5.22 -21.39
N VAL A 523 2.08 -4.13 -20.67
CA VAL A 523 3.41 -3.50 -20.64
C VAL A 523 4.28 -4.15 -19.57
N SER A 524 3.72 -4.40 -18.38
CA SER A 524 4.41 -5.04 -17.25
C SER A 524 3.42 -5.65 -16.26
N GLY A 525 3.91 -6.53 -15.37
CA GLY A 525 3.13 -7.17 -14.30
C GLY A 525 2.49 -8.52 -14.65
N GLY A 526 2.59 -8.99 -15.90
CA GLY A 526 2.08 -10.30 -16.33
C GLY A 526 0.58 -10.31 -16.66
N GLY A 527 0.04 -11.51 -16.90
CA GLY A 527 -1.36 -11.76 -17.22
C GLY A 527 -1.68 -11.82 -18.73
N ALA A 528 -2.95 -12.03 -19.04
CA ALA A 528 -3.47 -12.16 -20.39
C ALA A 528 -4.62 -11.19 -20.68
N ILE A 529 -4.72 -10.72 -21.93
CA ILE A 529 -5.84 -9.90 -22.40
C ILE A 529 -6.60 -10.67 -23.48
N ASN A 530 -7.92 -10.80 -23.29
CA ASN A 530 -8.83 -11.35 -24.30
C ASN A 530 -9.92 -10.32 -24.61
N GLY A 531 -9.85 -9.71 -25.79
CA GLY A 531 -10.72 -8.59 -26.17
C GLY A 531 -10.48 -7.37 -25.27
N THR A 532 -11.49 -7.02 -24.46
CA THR A 532 -11.44 -5.91 -23.48
C THR A 532 -11.40 -6.39 -22.03
N THR A 533 -11.00 -7.64 -21.79
CA THR A 533 -10.87 -8.19 -20.42
C THR A 533 -9.42 -8.56 -20.16
N TYR A 534 -8.87 -8.03 -19.07
CA TYR A 534 -7.57 -8.44 -18.51
C TYR A 534 -7.78 -9.45 -17.38
N THR A 535 -6.99 -10.52 -17.42
CA THR A 535 -6.90 -11.55 -16.38
C THR A 535 -5.45 -11.58 -15.89
N PRO A 536 -5.18 -11.34 -14.60
CA PRO A 536 -3.83 -11.38 -14.05
C PRO A 536 -3.26 -12.81 -14.03
N ASP A 537 -1.94 -12.91 -13.93
CA ASP A 537 -1.27 -14.16 -13.53
C ASP A 537 -1.42 -14.35 -12.01
N ASP A 538 -1.20 -15.58 -11.52
CA ASP A 538 -1.04 -15.83 -10.09
C ASP A 538 0.18 -15.06 -9.56
N VAL A 539 0.00 -14.24 -8.52
CA VAL A 539 1.02 -13.40 -7.90
C VAL A 539 1.17 -13.73 -6.42
N ASN A 540 2.40 -13.99 -5.97
CA ASN A 540 2.73 -14.33 -4.58
C ASN A 540 2.95 -13.10 -3.67
N THR A 541 2.92 -11.90 -4.25
CA THR A 541 3.01 -10.60 -3.58
C THR A 541 2.24 -9.59 -4.42
N ASN A 542 1.76 -8.51 -3.80
CA ASN A 542 1.08 -7.43 -4.53
C ASN A 542 1.94 -6.95 -5.69
N THR A 543 1.43 -7.10 -6.90
CA THR A 543 2.15 -6.84 -8.14
C THR A 543 1.53 -5.66 -8.86
N THR A 544 2.34 -4.70 -9.24
CA THR A 544 1.91 -3.57 -10.05
C THR A 544 1.85 -3.96 -11.52
N VAL A 545 0.69 -3.80 -12.15
CA VAL A 545 0.43 -4.11 -13.56
C VAL A 545 0.26 -2.81 -14.34
N THR A 546 0.86 -2.75 -15.53
CA THR A 546 0.66 -1.64 -16.47
C THR A 546 0.12 -2.16 -17.80
N LEU A 547 -1.01 -1.60 -18.24
CA LEU A 547 -1.67 -1.94 -19.50
C LEU A 547 -1.67 -0.74 -20.45
N ARG A 548 -1.49 -0.99 -21.75
CA ARG A 548 -1.43 0.03 -22.80
C ARG A 548 -2.60 -0.07 -23.76
N TYR A 549 -3.23 1.06 -24.04
CA TYR A 549 -4.15 1.27 -25.14
C TYR A 549 -3.44 1.94 -26.32
N THR A 550 -3.69 1.51 -27.56
CA THR A 550 -3.01 2.03 -28.77
C THR A 550 -4.01 2.35 -29.88
N ILE A 551 -3.95 3.57 -30.44
CA ILE A 551 -4.59 3.92 -31.72
C ILE A 551 -3.52 3.86 -32.81
N ALA A 552 -3.75 3.03 -33.83
CA ALA A 552 -2.78 2.83 -34.91
C ALA A 552 -2.69 4.06 -35.84
N ALA A 553 -1.56 4.18 -36.54
CA ALA A 553 -1.39 5.21 -37.58
C ALA A 553 -2.35 4.96 -38.75
N ASP A 554 -2.94 6.01 -39.30
CA ASP A 554 -3.91 5.96 -40.42
C ASP A 554 -3.40 6.62 -41.72
N GLY A 555 -2.10 6.91 -41.77
CA GLY A 555 -1.43 7.53 -42.92
C GLY A 555 -1.39 9.06 -42.86
N SER A 556 -2.33 9.71 -42.20
CA SER A 556 -2.30 11.16 -41.92
C SER A 556 -1.84 11.46 -40.49
N CYS A 557 -2.05 10.50 -39.58
CA CYS A 557 -1.72 10.57 -38.18
C CYS A 557 -0.77 9.44 -37.77
N ALA A 558 0.18 9.74 -36.88
CA ALA A 558 1.03 8.74 -36.26
C ALA A 558 0.26 7.94 -35.21
N ALA A 559 0.73 6.72 -34.89
CA ALA A 559 0.13 5.92 -33.83
C ALA A 559 0.29 6.63 -32.47
N THR A 560 -0.75 6.58 -31.63
CA THR A 560 -0.76 7.14 -30.28
C THR A 560 -1.05 6.04 -29.25
N THR A 561 -0.55 6.20 -28.03
CA THR A 561 -0.67 5.20 -26.95
C THR A 561 -0.92 5.86 -25.61
N ASP A 562 -1.65 5.19 -24.72
CA ASP A 562 -1.82 5.61 -23.33
C ASP A 562 -1.83 4.43 -22.36
N ASP A 563 -1.20 4.61 -21.19
CA ASP A 563 -0.90 3.54 -20.22
C ASP A 563 -1.70 3.76 -18.93
N VAL A 564 -2.22 2.68 -18.35
CA VAL A 564 -2.86 2.67 -17.03
C VAL A 564 -2.10 1.72 -16.11
N THR A 565 -1.92 2.12 -14.86
CA THR A 565 -1.25 1.30 -13.84
C THR A 565 -2.19 1.09 -12.64
N PHE A 566 -2.26 -0.15 -12.16
CA PHE A 566 -2.99 -0.54 -10.95
C PHE A 566 -2.27 -1.72 -10.25
N ASN A 567 -2.65 -2.02 -9.01
CA ASN A 567 -2.09 -3.17 -8.30
C ASN A 567 -3.02 -4.38 -8.37
N VAL A 568 -2.45 -5.54 -8.65
CA VAL A 568 -3.05 -6.86 -8.40
C VAL A 568 -2.60 -7.29 -7.02
N THR A 569 -3.54 -7.39 -6.08
CA THR A 569 -3.23 -7.86 -4.73
C THR A 569 -3.15 -9.38 -4.72
N SER A 570 -2.07 -9.90 -4.14
CA SER A 570 -1.93 -11.34 -3.89
C SER A 570 -2.96 -11.77 -2.86
N LEU A 571 -3.65 -12.88 -3.12
CA LEU A 571 -4.35 -13.58 -2.05
C LEU A 571 -3.26 -14.35 -1.30
N ASN A 572 -3.07 -14.07 -0.01
CA ASN A 572 -2.24 -14.90 0.85
C ASN A 572 -2.94 -16.26 1.02
N CYS A 573 -2.86 -17.12 0.00
CA CYS A 573 -3.49 -18.43 0.03
C CYS A 573 -2.55 -19.40 0.73
N ASP A 574 -2.92 -19.80 1.93
CA ASP A 574 -2.25 -20.91 2.59
C ASP A 574 -2.58 -22.21 1.85
N ARG A 575 -1.52 -22.89 1.40
CA ARG A 575 -1.61 -24.23 0.82
C ARG A 575 -1.50 -25.24 1.95
N THR A 576 -2.61 -25.46 2.64
CA THR A 576 -2.72 -26.49 3.68
C THR A 576 -3.78 -27.53 3.29
N SER A 577 -3.66 -28.74 3.83
CA SER A 577 -4.74 -29.71 3.69
C SER A 577 -5.94 -29.22 4.51
N PRO A 578 -7.18 -29.27 4.00
CA PRO A 578 -8.37 -28.87 4.75
C PRO A 578 -8.54 -29.69 6.05
N THR A 579 -7.91 -30.86 6.14
CA THR A 579 -7.94 -31.75 7.30
C THR A 579 -6.71 -31.62 8.20
N ALA A 580 -5.78 -30.70 7.92
CA ALA A 580 -4.56 -30.51 8.71
C ALA A 580 -4.80 -30.29 10.23
N PRO A 581 -5.86 -29.56 10.67
CA PRO A 581 -6.14 -29.42 12.10
C PRO A 581 -6.49 -30.74 12.81
N ALA A 582 -6.79 -31.81 12.07
CA ALA A 582 -6.99 -33.15 12.64
C ALA A 582 -5.67 -33.88 12.98
N LEU A 583 -4.51 -33.22 12.79
CA LEU A 583 -3.18 -33.69 13.20
C LEU A 583 -2.87 -35.13 12.75
N ASP A 584 -3.32 -35.47 11.53
CA ASP A 584 -3.13 -36.77 10.88
C ASP A 584 -3.78 -37.99 11.60
N PHE A 585 -4.65 -37.75 12.59
CA PHE A 585 -5.46 -38.83 13.16
C PHE A 585 -6.42 -39.38 12.10
N ASN A 586 -6.48 -40.71 11.97
CA ASN A 586 -7.33 -41.36 10.97
C ASN A 586 -8.83 -41.23 11.32
N ILE A 587 -9.17 -41.19 12.61
CA ILE A 587 -10.47 -40.73 13.12
C ILE A 587 -10.22 -39.55 14.07
N PHE A 588 -10.90 -38.43 13.83
CA PHE A 588 -10.79 -37.22 14.66
C PHE A 588 -12.19 -36.65 14.96
N THR A 589 -12.56 -36.58 16.23
CA THR A 589 -13.92 -36.15 16.64
C THR A 589 -13.91 -35.12 17.77
N LEU A 590 -14.89 -34.21 17.80
CA LEU A 590 -14.98 -33.16 18.83
C LEU A 590 -15.58 -33.70 20.15
N ASN A 591 -16.72 -34.37 20.06
CA ASN A 591 -17.58 -34.68 21.21
C ASN A 591 -17.46 -36.12 21.69
N SER A 592 -17.82 -37.10 20.84
CA SER A 592 -17.90 -38.49 21.32
C SER A 592 -17.53 -39.50 20.25
N LEU A 593 -16.98 -40.62 20.71
CA LEU A 593 -16.58 -41.74 19.87
C LEU A 593 -17.16 -43.02 20.44
N SER A 594 -17.84 -43.81 19.62
CA SER A 594 -18.41 -45.10 19.99
C SER A 594 -17.91 -46.19 19.05
N LEU A 595 -17.24 -47.20 19.58
CA LEU A 595 -16.57 -48.25 18.80
C LEU A 595 -17.10 -49.62 19.21
N GLN A 596 -17.68 -50.36 18.26
CA GLN A 596 -18.37 -51.62 18.54
C GLN A 596 -17.66 -52.86 17.99
N THR A 597 -17.29 -52.88 16.70
CA THR A 597 -16.68 -54.05 16.04
C THR A 597 -15.61 -53.65 15.02
N ASN A 598 -14.70 -54.58 14.72
CA ASN A 598 -13.58 -54.48 13.77
C ASN A 598 -12.46 -53.53 14.22
N GLU A 599 -12.07 -52.57 13.38
CA GLU A 599 -10.82 -51.85 13.54
C GLU A 599 -10.69 -50.54 12.76
N THR A 600 -9.74 -49.75 13.21
CA THR A 600 -9.12 -48.62 12.50
C THR A 600 -7.63 -48.91 12.35
N GLU A 601 -7.12 -48.85 11.13
CA GLU A 601 -5.71 -49.12 10.85
C GLU A 601 -4.79 -48.02 11.39
N GLY A 602 -5.31 -46.79 11.48
CA GLY A 602 -4.60 -45.60 11.94
C GLY A 602 -4.87 -45.22 13.40
N SER A 603 -4.25 -44.12 13.82
CA SER A 603 -4.49 -43.51 15.12
C SER A 603 -5.88 -42.87 15.22
N VAL A 604 -6.38 -42.75 16.45
CA VAL A 604 -7.73 -42.26 16.73
C VAL A 604 -7.70 -41.20 17.83
N ALA A 605 -8.43 -40.10 17.63
CA ALA A 605 -8.60 -39.03 18.61
C ALA A 605 -10.06 -38.61 18.77
N THR A 606 -10.47 -38.36 20.00
CA THR A 606 -11.77 -37.76 20.33
C THR A 606 -11.63 -36.73 21.45
N GLY A 607 -12.30 -35.59 21.33
CA GLY A 607 -12.23 -34.51 22.33
C GLY A 607 -13.03 -34.78 23.60
N GLY A 608 -14.10 -35.56 23.53
CA GLY A 608 -14.86 -36.00 24.70
C GLY A 608 -14.74 -37.49 24.96
N ASP A 609 -15.86 -38.15 25.27
CA ASP A 609 -15.85 -39.51 25.81
C ASP A 609 -15.71 -40.59 24.72
N LEU A 610 -14.92 -41.62 25.03
CA LEU A 610 -14.87 -42.86 24.26
C LEU A 610 -15.78 -43.92 24.91
N THR A 611 -16.72 -44.46 24.15
CA THR A 611 -17.57 -45.58 24.56
C THR A 611 -17.13 -46.88 23.88
N VAL A 612 -16.74 -47.87 24.68
CA VAL A 612 -16.36 -49.21 24.22
C VAL A 612 -17.60 -50.10 24.21
N LEU A 613 -18.14 -50.34 23.02
CA LEU A 613 -19.35 -51.12 22.77
C LEU A 613 -19.06 -52.58 22.36
N GLY A 614 -17.79 -52.94 22.18
CA GLY A 614 -17.40 -54.31 21.85
C GLY A 614 -15.89 -54.46 21.69
N ASN A 615 -15.48 -55.52 20.97
CA ASN A 615 -14.07 -55.72 20.64
C ASN A 615 -13.70 -54.83 19.46
N TYR A 616 -12.68 -53.99 19.63
CA TYR A 616 -12.21 -53.07 18.61
C TYR A 616 -10.69 -52.97 18.63
N GLN A 617 -10.07 -52.58 17.52
CA GLN A 617 -8.63 -52.36 17.44
C GLN A 617 -8.33 -51.02 16.78
N VAL A 618 -7.34 -50.29 17.29
CA VAL A 618 -6.85 -49.03 16.70
C VAL A 618 -5.36 -49.11 16.43
N ALA A 619 -4.87 -48.26 15.53
CA ALA A 619 -3.46 -48.17 15.16
C ALA A 619 -2.85 -49.51 14.72
N ILE A 620 -3.61 -50.34 13.99
CA ILE A 620 -3.14 -51.67 13.54
C ILE A 620 -1.88 -51.56 12.68
N ASN A 621 -1.90 -50.68 11.67
CA ASN A 621 -0.81 -50.56 10.70
C ASN A 621 -0.02 -49.25 10.87
N ASN A 622 -0.66 -48.20 11.36
CA ASN A 622 -0.07 -46.87 11.44
C ASN A 622 -0.37 -46.22 12.82
N PRO A 623 0.65 -45.93 13.65
CA PRO A 623 0.47 -45.27 14.94
C PRO A 623 0.15 -43.78 14.83
N GLY A 624 0.13 -43.20 13.62
CA GLY A 624 -0.02 -41.77 13.38
C GLY A 624 1.25 -40.98 13.69
N THR A 625 1.21 -39.67 13.45
CA THR A 625 2.37 -38.77 13.63
C THR A 625 2.34 -37.96 14.93
N PHE A 626 1.19 -37.87 15.61
CA PHE A 626 1.08 -37.18 16.89
C PHE A 626 1.83 -37.91 18.00
N GLN A 627 2.68 -37.18 18.74
CA GLN A 627 3.53 -37.73 19.80
C GLN A 627 3.44 -36.88 21.07
N VAL A 628 3.54 -37.54 22.22
CA VAL A 628 3.75 -36.88 23.52
C VAL A 628 5.02 -37.45 24.13
N ASN A 629 5.97 -36.57 24.48
CA ASN A 629 7.30 -36.94 24.95
C ASN A 629 7.98 -38.01 24.07
N ASN A 630 7.99 -37.76 22.75
CA ASN A 630 8.54 -38.64 21.70
C ASN A 630 7.92 -40.05 21.63
N THR A 631 6.73 -40.24 22.22
CA THR A 631 5.99 -41.51 22.15
C THR A 631 4.76 -41.34 21.25
N PRO A 632 4.63 -42.13 20.16
CA PRO A 632 3.45 -42.07 19.27
C PRO A 632 2.15 -42.40 19.99
N ILE A 633 1.11 -41.62 19.75
CA ILE A 633 -0.21 -41.80 20.38
C ILE A 633 -1.19 -42.43 19.38
N GLY A 634 -1.47 -43.72 19.57
CA GLY A 634 -2.43 -44.45 18.74
C GLY A 634 -3.88 -44.22 19.15
N LEU A 635 -4.11 -43.81 20.41
CA LEU A 635 -5.43 -43.44 20.92
C LEU A 635 -5.34 -42.25 21.87
N LEU A 636 -6.05 -41.18 21.54
CA LEU A 636 -6.22 -40.00 22.39
C LEU A 636 -7.71 -39.78 22.70
N VAL A 637 -8.03 -39.67 23.99
CA VAL A 637 -9.38 -39.40 24.47
C VAL A 637 -9.33 -38.18 25.38
N GLY A 638 -9.96 -37.07 25.00
CA GLY A 638 -9.99 -35.86 25.82
C GLY A 638 -10.92 -35.99 27.04
N GLY A 639 -11.98 -36.80 26.93
CA GLY A 639 -12.88 -37.13 28.03
C GLY A 639 -12.48 -38.40 28.81
N LYS A 640 -13.49 -39.14 29.28
CA LYS A 640 -13.33 -40.41 30.01
C LYS A 640 -13.64 -41.62 29.12
N ILE A 641 -13.36 -42.81 29.64
CA ILE A 641 -13.72 -44.08 29.00
C ILE A 641 -15.02 -44.63 29.60
N ASN A 642 -15.99 -44.93 28.76
CA ASN A 642 -17.23 -45.60 29.12
C ASN A 642 -17.17 -47.07 28.68
N TYR A 643 -16.93 -47.98 29.63
CA TYR A 643 -16.84 -49.43 29.39
C TYR A 643 -18.23 -50.07 29.41
N GLN A 644 -18.76 -50.51 28.25
CA GLN A 644 -20.08 -51.13 28.18
C GLN A 644 -20.03 -52.64 27.87
N SER A 645 -19.34 -53.04 26.81
CA SER A 645 -19.29 -54.45 26.36
C SER A 645 -18.00 -54.80 25.63
N GLY A 646 -17.77 -56.11 25.42
CA GLY A 646 -16.56 -56.64 24.79
C GLY A 646 -15.48 -57.08 25.79
N ASN A 647 -14.40 -57.65 25.26
CA ASN A 647 -13.23 -58.05 26.03
C ASN A 647 -12.23 -56.90 26.13
N SER A 648 -11.82 -56.35 24.98
CA SER A 648 -10.82 -55.28 24.92
C SER A 648 -10.93 -54.41 23.66
N LEU A 649 -10.61 -53.13 23.81
CA LEU A 649 -10.11 -52.29 22.73
C LEU A 649 -8.58 -52.40 22.70
N GLN A 650 -8.02 -52.89 21.60
CA GLN A 650 -6.56 -53.06 21.46
C GLN A 650 -5.92 -51.84 20.81
N VAL A 651 -4.78 -51.42 21.34
CA VAL A 651 -3.98 -50.33 20.77
C VAL A 651 -2.66 -50.94 20.29
N ASN A 652 -2.46 -50.90 18.98
CA ASN A 652 -1.42 -51.66 18.28
C ASN A 652 -0.20 -50.79 17.90
N SER A 653 0.67 -51.31 17.02
CA SER A 653 1.86 -50.60 16.49
C SER A 653 2.82 -50.04 17.53
N ASN A 654 2.93 -50.67 18.71
CA ASN A 654 3.70 -50.15 19.85
C ASN A 654 3.37 -48.68 20.19
N SER A 655 2.15 -48.24 19.92
CA SER A 655 1.69 -46.90 20.21
C SER A 655 1.11 -46.78 21.61
N TYR A 656 0.97 -45.55 22.07
CA TYR A 656 0.57 -45.21 23.43
C TYR A 656 -0.84 -44.59 23.49
N VAL A 657 -1.35 -44.43 24.71
CA VAL A 657 -2.70 -43.95 24.99
C VAL A 657 -2.66 -42.72 25.88
N LYS A 658 -3.51 -41.74 25.58
CA LYS A 658 -3.76 -40.56 26.41
C LYS A 658 -5.24 -40.43 26.72
N ILE A 659 -5.57 -40.16 27.98
CA ILE A 659 -6.93 -40.01 28.49
C ILE A 659 -7.00 -38.75 29.36
N GLY A 660 -7.82 -37.78 28.99
CA GLY A 660 -7.91 -36.50 29.70
C GLY A 660 -8.63 -36.59 31.04
N ASN A 661 -9.61 -37.50 31.17
CA ASN A 661 -10.33 -37.75 32.42
C ASN A 661 -10.22 -39.23 32.85
N GLY A 662 -9.44 -39.50 33.90
CA GLY A 662 -9.24 -40.84 34.43
C GLY A 662 -10.39 -41.42 35.26
N GLN A 663 -11.51 -40.68 35.44
CA GLN A 663 -12.65 -41.16 36.22
C GLN A 663 -13.22 -42.48 35.67
N GLY A 664 -13.30 -43.50 36.52
CA GLY A 664 -13.80 -44.82 36.14
C GLY A 664 -12.76 -45.74 35.49
N SER A 665 -11.49 -45.30 35.42
CA SER A 665 -10.38 -46.04 34.82
C SER A 665 -9.22 -46.22 35.81
N ASN A 666 -8.57 -47.38 35.76
CA ASN A 666 -7.35 -47.71 36.50
C ASN A 666 -6.26 -48.12 35.51
N VAL A 667 -5.10 -47.47 35.58
CA VAL A 667 -3.95 -47.72 34.68
C VAL A 667 -2.98 -48.69 35.33
N TRP A 668 -2.57 -49.70 34.57
CA TRP A 668 -1.61 -50.71 34.95
C TRP A 668 -0.37 -50.62 34.06
N TYR A 669 0.74 -50.16 34.64
CA TYR A 669 2.06 -50.17 33.99
C TYR A 669 2.82 -51.49 34.20
N THR A 670 2.40 -52.25 35.20
CA THR A 670 2.85 -53.61 35.54
C THR A 670 1.62 -54.45 35.86
N ASP A 671 1.74 -55.77 35.83
CA ASP A 671 0.68 -56.67 36.30
C ASP A 671 0.57 -56.67 37.84
N GLN A 672 -0.36 -57.49 38.35
CA GLN A 672 -0.59 -57.67 39.80
C GLN A 672 0.59 -58.29 40.55
N ASN A 673 1.60 -58.83 39.84
CA ASN A 673 2.82 -59.38 40.42
C ASN A 673 4.01 -58.39 40.32
N ASN A 674 3.76 -57.13 39.94
CA ASN A 674 4.77 -56.11 39.66
C ASN A 674 5.72 -56.46 38.49
N ALA A 675 5.30 -57.33 37.57
CA ALA A 675 6.07 -57.62 36.36
C ALA A 675 5.69 -56.67 35.22
N TYR A 676 6.65 -56.27 34.38
CA TYR A 676 6.37 -55.50 33.16
C TYR A 676 5.58 -56.36 32.17
N SER A 677 4.28 -56.12 32.11
CA SER A 677 3.32 -56.70 31.18
C SER A 677 2.75 -55.62 30.26
N ASN A 678 1.88 -56.02 29.32
CA ASN A 678 1.14 -55.07 28.50
C ASN A 678 0.46 -54.00 29.37
N ILE A 679 0.56 -52.74 28.95
CA ILE A 679 -0.11 -51.64 29.65
C ILE A 679 -1.62 -51.82 29.46
N ARG A 680 -2.38 -51.73 30.55
CA ARG A 680 -3.85 -51.87 30.52
C ARG A 680 -4.55 -50.74 31.24
N ILE A 681 -5.70 -50.34 30.71
CA ILE A 681 -6.62 -49.42 31.38
C ILE A 681 -7.94 -50.14 31.60
N THR A 682 -8.33 -50.29 32.87
CA THR A 682 -9.40 -51.18 33.32
C THR A 682 -10.45 -50.46 34.16
N PRO A 683 -11.71 -50.91 34.18
CA PRO A 683 -12.79 -50.26 34.94
C PRO A 683 -12.70 -50.45 36.47
N SER A 684 -11.79 -51.31 36.94
CA SER A 684 -11.64 -51.63 38.36
C SER A 684 -10.17 -51.84 38.73
N THR A 685 -9.87 -52.05 40.01
CA THR A 685 -8.51 -52.34 40.50
C THR A 685 -8.08 -53.79 40.23
N ASN A 686 -8.45 -54.36 39.09
CA ASN A 686 -8.03 -55.68 38.64
C ASN A 686 -7.49 -55.61 37.20
N TYR A 687 -6.22 -55.97 37.02
CA TYR A 687 -5.50 -56.00 35.73
C TYR A 687 -6.21 -56.80 34.62
N ASN A 688 -7.03 -57.79 34.99
CA ASN A 688 -7.75 -58.67 34.07
C ASN A 688 -9.23 -58.30 33.91
N SER A 689 -9.70 -57.17 34.44
CA SER A 689 -11.08 -56.72 34.22
C SER A 689 -11.38 -56.50 32.74
N THR A 690 -12.63 -56.74 32.37
CA THR A 690 -13.18 -56.51 31.03
C THR A 690 -14.49 -55.72 31.13
N PRO A 691 -14.82 -54.86 30.15
CA PRO A 691 -13.99 -54.46 29.01
C PRO A 691 -12.75 -53.65 29.45
N ARG A 692 -11.70 -53.59 28.62
CA ARG A 692 -10.45 -52.83 28.92
C ARG A 692 -9.87 -52.17 27.68
N ILE A 693 -8.96 -51.22 27.87
CA ILE A 693 -8.00 -50.81 26.83
C ILE A 693 -6.72 -51.63 27.03
N ASP A 694 -6.25 -52.30 25.97
CA ASP A 694 -5.13 -53.25 26.02
C ASP A 694 -4.05 -52.86 25.00
N LEU A 695 -2.96 -52.25 25.47
CA LEU A 695 -1.85 -51.84 24.62
C LEU A 695 -0.99 -53.07 24.31
N GLN A 696 -0.56 -53.24 23.06
CA GLN A 696 0.31 -54.36 22.66
C GLN A 696 1.79 -54.15 23.00
N THR A 697 2.08 -53.38 24.06
CA THR A 697 3.44 -53.06 24.53
C THR A 697 3.44 -52.81 26.04
N ASN A 698 4.61 -52.83 26.66
CA ASN A 698 4.80 -52.65 28.10
C ASN A 698 5.46 -51.31 28.44
N ALA A 699 5.34 -50.91 29.71
CA ALA A 699 5.84 -49.63 30.21
C ALA A 699 7.35 -49.44 30.03
N ASN A 700 8.14 -50.52 30.16
CA ASN A 700 9.59 -50.47 30.01
C ASN A 700 10.01 -50.21 28.54
N ASN A 701 9.33 -50.84 27.58
CA ASN A 701 9.61 -50.67 26.15
C ASN A 701 9.36 -49.24 25.67
N LEU A 702 8.30 -48.59 26.18
CA LEU A 702 7.99 -47.19 25.84
C LEU A 702 8.68 -46.17 26.75
N ASN A 703 9.41 -46.62 27.78
CA ASN A 703 9.97 -45.75 28.81
C ASN A 703 8.91 -44.84 29.47
N VAL A 704 7.75 -45.38 29.83
CA VAL A 704 6.64 -44.65 30.45
C VAL A 704 6.30 -45.18 31.84
N SER A 705 5.70 -44.35 32.67
CA SER A 705 5.24 -44.71 34.02
C SER A 705 4.19 -43.73 34.53
N ALA A 706 3.70 -43.91 35.75
CA ALA A 706 2.79 -42.96 36.39
C ALA A 706 3.41 -41.56 36.61
N THR A 707 4.75 -41.44 36.59
CA THR A 707 5.47 -40.17 36.76
C THR A 707 6.19 -39.70 35.50
N ASN A 708 6.34 -40.56 34.49
CA ASN A 708 7.01 -40.23 33.24
C ASN A 708 6.06 -40.53 32.07
N ASN A 709 5.55 -39.49 31.41
CA ASN A 709 4.54 -39.59 30.35
C ASN A 709 3.30 -40.40 30.79
N PRO A 710 2.53 -39.96 31.82
CA PRO A 710 1.40 -40.70 32.36
C PRO A 710 0.26 -40.86 31.33
N VAL A 711 -0.57 -41.91 31.45
CA VAL A 711 -1.74 -42.13 30.59
C VAL A 711 -2.77 -41.01 30.80
N PHE A 712 -2.97 -40.61 32.06
CA PHE A 712 -3.92 -39.55 32.40
C PHE A 712 -3.28 -38.18 32.24
N GLU A 713 -3.70 -37.46 31.21
CA GLU A 713 -3.20 -36.13 30.86
C GLU A 713 -4.24 -35.41 29.98
N SER A 714 -4.69 -34.24 30.42
CA SER A 714 -5.70 -33.41 29.73
C SER A 714 -5.06 -32.32 28.87
N ASN A 715 -5.85 -31.69 28.00
CA ASN A 715 -5.47 -30.50 27.22
C ASN A 715 -4.26 -30.70 26.29
N LEU A 716 -4.09 -31.90 25.75
CA LEU A 716 -3.03 -32.21 24.77
C LEU A 716 -3.34 -31.70 23.36
N ILE A 717 -4.62 -31.53 23.03
CA ILE A 717 -5.11 -30.97 21.77
C ILE A 717 -6.24 -30.01 22.13
N ASP A 718 -6.24 -28.81 21.55
CA ASP A 718 -7.39 -27.92 21.57
C ASP A 718 -8.37 -28.34 20.46
N PHE A 719 -9.26 -29.26 20.80
CA PHE A 719 -10.27 -29.76 19.86
C PHE A 719 -11.25 -28.67 19.43
N THR A 720 -11.55 -27.70 20.28
CA THR A 720 -12.49 -26.63 19.96
C THR A 720 -11.92 -25.75 18.85
N SER A 721 -10.71 -25.25 19.03
CA SER A 721 -10.02 -24.44 18.01
C SER A 721 -9.80 -25.25 16.72
N ALA A 722 -9.36 -26.51 16.83
CA ALA A 722 -9.22 -27.38 15.66
C ALA A 722 -10.55 -27.53 14.88
N PHE A 723 -11.68 -27.71 15.58
CA PHE A 723 -12.99 -27.84 14.91
C PHE A 723 -13.50 -26.52 14.34
N GLN A 724 -13.20 -25.37 14.92
CA GLN A 724 -13.49 -24.07 14.31
C GLN A 724 -12.81 -23.96 12.94
N THR A 725 -11.51 -24.27 12.85
CA THR A 725 -10.77 -24.28 11.58
C THR A 725 -11.31 -25.32 10.60
N LEU A 726 -11.61 -26.55 11.06
CA LEU A 726 -12.17 -27.61 10.19
C LEU A 726 -13.54 -27.20 9.63
N GLN A 727 -14.37 -26.54 10.44
CA GLN A 727 -15.67 -26.02 10.02
C GLN A 727 -15.52 -24.89 8.99
N ALA A 728 -14.62 -23.94 9.22
CA ALA A 728 -14.30 -22.89 8.26
C ALA A 728 -13.77 -23.44 6.92
N ASN A 729 -12.85 -24.41 6.98
CA ASN A 729 -12.34 -25.12 5.79
C ASN A 729 -13.47 -25.80 5.02
N SER A 730 -14.38 -26.50 5.71
CA SER A 730 -15.52 -27.18 5.11
C SER A 730 -16.46 -26.22 4.38
N ILE A 731 -16.76 -25.06 4.97
CA ILE A 731 -17.57 -24.01 4.32
C ILE A 731 -16.81 -23.44 3.11
N THR A 732 -15.53 -23.13 3.24
CA THR A 732 -14.76 -22.52 2.14
C THR A 732 -14.65 -23.47 0.94
N LEU A 733 -14.42 -24.76 1.17
CA LEU A 733 -14.46 -25.78 0.11
C LEU A 733 -15.80 -25.77 -0.63
N SER A 734 -16.91 -25.58 0.08
CA SER A 734 -18.26 -25.58 -0.51
C SER A 734 -18.56 -24.38 -1.41
N GLN A 735 -17.82 -23.28 -1.26
CA GLN A 735 -17.98 -22.06 -2.05
C GLN A 735 -17.35 -22.16 -3.45
N ASN A 736 -16.44 -23.12 -3.66
CA ASN A 736 -15.79 -23.31 -4.95
C ASN A 736 -16.80 -23.75 -6.02
N ALA A 737 -16.73 -23.13 -7.19
CA ALA A 737 -17.62 -23.43 -8.31
C ALA A 737 -17.40 -24.86 -8.83
N ASN A 738 -18.48 -25.54 -9.23
CA ASN A 738 -18.39 -26.87 -9.82
C ASN A 738 -17.60 -26.81 -11.13
N ASN A 739 -16.50 -27.55 -11.22
CA ASN A 739 -15.71 -27.70 -12.44
C ASN A 739 -15.53 -29.18 -12.86
N ALA A 740 -16.03 -30.13 -12.07
CA ALA A 740 -15.97 -31.55 -12.40
C ALA A 740 -16.82 -31.86 -13.64
N GLN A 741 -16.24 -32.59 -14.59
CA GLN A 741 -16.90 -32.96 -15.84
C GLN A 741 -17.54 -34.34 -15.75
N LEU A 742 -18.87 -34.39 -15.92
CA LEU A 742 -19.65 -35.61 -15.89
C LEU A 742 -20.15 -36.02 -17.27
N THR A 743 -20.22 -37.32 -17.51
CA THR A 743 -20.94 -37.91 -18.63
C THR A 743 -21.89 -39.01 -18.16
N ASN A 744 -22.94 -39.29 -18.93
CA ASN A 744 -23.79 -40.46 -18.70
C ASN A 744 -23.05 -41.76 -19.12
N ALA A 745 -23.69 -42.92 -18.91
CA ALA A 745 -23.11 -44.21 -19.29
C ALA A 745 -22.69 -44.30 -20.78
N ASN A 746 -23.42 -43.60 -21.66
CA ASN A 746 -23.17 -43.53 -23.10
C ASN A 746 -22.09 -42.51 -23.50
N GLY A 747 -21.48 -41.81 -22.54
CA GLY A 747 -20.42 -40.82 -22.78
C GLY A 747 -20.91 -39.43 -23.17
N GLN A 748 -22.22 -39.14 -23.09
CA GLN A 748 -22.75 -37.80 -23.34
C GLN A 748 -22.58 -36.93 -22.09
N SER A 749 -22.16 -35.68 -22.27
CA SER A 749 -22.00 -34.73 -21.16
C SER A 749 -23.32 -34.45 -20.46
N ILE A 750 -23.28 -34.37 -19.13
CA ILE A 750 -24.42 -34.09 -18.26
C ILE A 750 -24.04 -33.04 -17.21
N SER A 751 -25.03 -32.35 -16.65
CA SER A 751 -24.84 -31.44 -15.53
C SER A 751 -24.62 -32.19 -14.21
N ASN A 752 -24.21 -31.49 -13.16
CA ASN A 752 -24.11 -31.98 -11.78
C ASN A 752 -25.46 -31.99 -11.01
N THR A 753 -26.57 -31.73 -11.68
CA THR A 753 -27.93 -31.71 -11.11
C THR A 753 -28.85 -32.67 -11.85
N SER A 754 -29.88 -33.18 -11.17
CA SER A 754 -30.78 -34.21 -11.70
C SER A 754 -30.00 -35.43 -12.23
N LEU A 755 -29.03 -35.91 -11.45
CA LEU A 755 -28.10 -36.94 -11.89
C LEU A 755 -28.82 -38.26 -12.19
N PRO A 756 -28.47 -38.99 -13.27
CA PRO A 756 -29.01 -40.32 -13.52
C PRO A 756 -28.39 -41.36 -12.58
N ASN A 757 -28.92 -42.59 -12.57
CA ASN A 757 -28.43 -43.64 -11.68
C ASN A 757 -27.01 -44.17 -12.02
N GLN A 758 -26.47 -43.82 -13.19
CA GLN A 758 -25.10 -44.14 -13.56
C GLN A 758 -24.42 -42.95 -14.22
N ILE A 759 -23.29 -42.55 -13.66
CA ILE A 759 -22.48 -41.43 -14.16
C ILE A 759 -21.02 -41.86 -14.34
N LYS A 760 -20.32 -41.15 -15.23
CA LYS A 760 -18.86 -41.20 -15.37
C LYS A 760 -18.28 -39.83 -15.05
N ILE A 761 -17.15 -39.80 -14.37
CA ILE A 761 -16.40 -38.56 -14.08
C ILE A 761 -15.09 -38.52 -14.88
N ASN A 762 -14.81 -37.36 -15.47
CA ASN A 762 -13.64 -37.07 -16.30
C ASN A 762 -12.78 -36.01 -15.62
N LEU A 763 -11.86 -36.46 -14.75
CA LEU A 763 -11.00 -35.56 -13.98
C LEU A 763 -9.99 -34.82 -14.85
N GLN A 764 -9.97 -33.50 -14.71
CA GLN A 764 -8.95 -32.61 -15.28
C GLN A 764 -7.73 -32.54 -14.36
N ASP A 765 -6.60 -32.07 -14.88
CA ASP A 765 -5.46 -31.74 -14.02
C ASP A 765 -5.81 -30.59 -13.06
N GLY A 766 -5.31 -30.65 -11.84
CA GLY A 766 -5.68 -29.74 -10.75
C GLY A 766 -6.79 -30.28 -9.84
N ILE A 767 -7.54 -29.36 -9.23
CA ILE A 767 -8.62 -29.67 -8.29
C ILE A 767 -9.96 -29.71 -9.04
N ASN A 768 -10.68 -30.82 -8.87
CA ASN A 768 -11.99 -31.04 -9.44
C ASN A 768 -13.05 -30.94 -8.32
N TYR A 769 -13.87 -29.91 -8.35
CA TYR A 769 -15.01 -29.70 -7.46
C TYR A 769 -16.27 -30.27 -8.10
N LEU A 770 -16.82 -31.30 -7.47
CA LEU A 770 -18.13 -31.86 -7.76
C LEU A 770 -19.12 -31.39 -6.70
N ASN A 771 -19.97 -30.42 -7.04
CA ASN A 771 -20.99 -29.91 -6.13
C ASN A 771 -22.31 -30.64 -6.41
N VAL A 772 -22.87 -31.34 -5.43
CA VAL A 772 -24.10 -32.13 -5.59
C VAL A 772 -25.06 -31.91 -4.43
N THR A 773 -26.35 -32.09 -4.68
CA THR A 773 -27.34 -32.20 -3.61
C THR A 773 -27.31 -33.61 -3.00
N GLY A 774 -27.74 -33.76 -1.76
CA GLY A 774 -27.91 -35.09 -1.15
C GLY A 774 -28.88 -35.98 -1.94
N THR A 775 -29.89 -35.39 -2.60
CA THR A 775 -30.79 -36.12 -3.50
C THR A 775 -30.07 -36.62 -4.74
N ASP A 776 -29.29 -35.79 -5.41
CA ASP A 776 -28.51 -36.20 -6.59
C ASP A 776 -27.47 -37.26 -6.25
N LEU A 777 -26.78 -37.11 -5.10
CA LEU A 777 -25.81 -38.07 -4.59
C LEU A 777 -26.43 -39.46 -4.41
N ASN A 778 -27.59 -39.54 -3.75
CA ASN A 778 -28.29 -40.81 -3.51
C ASN A 778 -29.05 -41.34 -4.74
N ASN A 779 -29.27 -40.54 -5.78
CA ASN A 779 -29.91 -41.03 -7.00
C ASN A 779 -28.94 -41.83 -7.90
N VAL A 780 -27.63 -41.71 -7.64
CA VAL A 780 -26.56 -42.38 -8.39
C VAL A 780 -26.21 -43.70 -7.72
N ASP A 781 -26.45 -44.82 -8.41
CA ASP A 781 -26.05 -46.16 -7.96
C ASP A 781 -24.56 -46.41 -8.21
N VAL A 782 -24.04 -45.93 -9.35
CA VAL A 782 -22.67 -46.19 -9.79
C VAL A 782 -22.01 -44.92 -10.33
N ILE A 783 -20.86 -44.59 -9.78
CA ILE A 783 -19.91 -43.63 -10.34
C ILE A 783 -18.71 -44.38 -10.92
N THR A 784 -18.37 -44.12 -12.18
CA THR A 784 -17.19 -44.68 -12.85
C THR A 784 -16.16 -43.59 -13.13
N PHE A 785 -14.93 -43.83 -12.71
CA PHE A 785 -13.82 -42.90 -12.97
C PHE A 785 -13.15 -43.26 -14.29
N ASN A 786 -13.27 -42.39 -15.31
CA ASN A 786 -12.52 -42.59 -16.56
C ASN A 786 -11.02 -42.32 -16.38
N ASN A 787 -10.68 -41.47 -15.40
CA ASN A 787 -9.32 -41.18 -14.96
C ASN A 787 -9.32 -41.22 -13.44
N ALA A 788 -8.34 -41.90 -12.84
CA ALA A 788 -8.29 -42.07 -11.40
C ALA A 788 -7.79 -40.79 -10.69
N PRO A 789 -8.31 -40.48 -9.48
CA PRO A 789 -7.77 -39.43 -8.62
C PRO A 789 -6.29 -39.67 -8.27
N SER A 790 -5.52 -38.58 -8.24
CA SER A 790 -4.07 -38.58 -7.98
C SER A 790 -3.63 -37.24 -7.40
N ALA A 791 -2.34 -37.12 -7.07
CA ALA A 791 -1.75 -35.85 -6.64
C ALA A 791 -1.91 -34.71 -7.66
N SER A 792 -2.07 -35.04 -8.95
CA SER A 792 -2.31 -34.06 -10.02
C SER A 792 -3.79 -33.94 -10.43
N LYS A 793 -4.68 -34.76 -9.88
CA LYS A 793 -6.11 -34.83 -10.20
C LYS A 793 -6.92 -35.05 -8.92
N VAL A 794 -7.00 -34.01 -8.09
CA VAL A 794 -7.66 -34.07 -6.78
C VAL A 794 -9.16 -33.95 -6.98
N LEU A 795 -9.96 -34.71 -6.22
CA LEU A 795 -11.42 -34.65 -6.24
C LEU A 795 -11.97 -34.18 -4.88
N VAL A 796 -12.74 -33.09 -4.91
CA VAL A 796 -13.53 -32.58 -3.80
C VAL A 796 -15.00 -32.75 -4.15
N VAL A 797 -15.73 -33.54 -3.36
CA VAL A 797 -17.18 -33.74 -3.51
C VAL A 797 -17.88 -32.92 -2.42
N ASN A 798 -18.43 -31.77 -2.79
CA ASN A 798 -19.20 -30.93 -1.87
C ASN A 798 -20.67 -31.35 -1.88
N VAL A 799 -21.18 -31.76 -0.73
CA VAL A 799 -22.54 -32.32 -0.59
C VAL A 799 -23.44 -31.35 0.15
N ASN A 800 -24.42 -30.80 -0.55
CA ASN A 800 -25.50 -30.02 0.06
C ASN A 800 -26.57 -30.96 0.62
N ALA A 801 -26.53 -31.22 1.92
CA ALA A 801 -27.44 -32.15 2.60
C ALA A 801 -27.73 -31.69 4.04
N SER A 802 -28.41 -30.55 4.17
CA SER A 802 -28.69 -29.94 5.47
C SER A 802 -29.52 -30.84 6.40
N GLY A 803 -29.22 -30.83 7.69
CA GLY A 803 -29.99 -31.60 8.69
C GLY A 803 -29.52 -33.05 8.81
N THR A 804 -30.45 -33.99 8.90
CA THR A 804 -30.13 -35.43 8.94
C THR A 804 -30.11 -35.99 7.52
N PHE A 805 -28.98 -36.56 7.12
CA PHE A 805 -28.80 -37.14 5.80
C PHE A 805 -28.46 -38.63 5.90
N ASN A 806 -29.19 -39.46 5.16
CA ASN A 806 -28.87 -40.87 4.97
C ASN A 806 -28.13 -41.02 3.65
N TRP A 807 -26.81 -41.15 3.71
CA TRP A 807 -25.99 -41.30 2.52
C TRP A 807 -25.98 -42.76 2.08
N ASP A 808 -26.68 -43.07 0.99
CA ASP A 808 -26.58 -44.38 0.34
C ASP A 808 -25.33 -44.38 -0.52
N VAL A 809 -24.28 -45.04 -0.02
CA VAL A 809 -22.95 -44.98 -0.63
C VAL A 809 -23.02 -45.60 -2.02
N TRP A 810 -22.72 -44.80 -3.04
CA TRP A 810 -22.65 -45.28 -4.42
C TRP A 810 -21.51 -46.28 -4.64
N ASN A 811 -21.67 -47.15 -5.63
CA ASN A 811 -20.57 -48.02 -6.06
C ASN A 811 -19.53 -47.21 -6.84
N GLN A 812 -18.28 -47.29 -6.41
CA GLN A 812 -17.16 -46.54 -7.00
C GLN A 812 -16.31 -47.47 -7.87
N SER A 813 -16.43 -47.32 -9.18
CA SER A 813 -15.73 -48.16 -10.15
C SER A 813 -14.44 -47.51 -10.65
N ALA A 814 -13.42 -48.33 -10.91
CA ALA A 814 -12.10 -47.95 -11.41
C ALA A 814 -11.20 -47.14 -10.45
N ILE A 815 -11.52 -47.13 -9.14
CA ILE A 815 -10.67 -46.58 -8.09
C ILE A 815 -10.54 -47.56 -6.91
N SER A 816 -9.49 -47.42 -6.11
CA SER A 816 -9.23 -48.23 -4.92
C SER A 816 -8.54 -47.41 -3.83
N GLN A 817 -8.14 -48.05 -2.72
CA GLN A 817 -7.44 -47.42 -1.60
C GLN A 817 -6.28 -46.49 -2.01
N GLN A 818 -5.50 -46.84 -3.03
CA GLN A 818 -4.38 -45.99 -3.50
C GLN A 818 -4.82 -44.59 -3.98
N ASN A 819 -6.09 -44.43 -4.35
CA ASN A 819 -6.67 -43.18 -4.82
C ASN A 819 -7.33 -42.36 -3.71
N ALA A 820 -7.69 -43.01 -2.59
CA ALA A 820 -8.40 -42.39 -1.48
C ALA A 820 -7.74 -41.11 -0.90
N PRO A 821 -6.39 -41.01 -0.78
CA PRO A 821 -5.76 -39.79 -0.27
C PRO A 821 -6.05 -38.53 -1.10
N TYR A 822 -6.59 -38.67 -2.31
CA TYR A 822 -6.88 -37.59 -3.24
C TYR A 822 -8.39 -37.32 -3.43
N ILE A 823 -9.23 -37.92 -2.57
CA ILE A 823 -10.69 -37.78 -2.62
C ILE A 823 -11.18 -37.33 -1.24
N ILE A 824 -11.98 -36.27 -1.20
CA ILE A 824 -12.67 -35.81 0.02
C ILE A 824 -14.16 -35.62 -0.23
N TYR A 825 -14.99 -36.20 0.63
CA TYR A 825 -16.43 -35.97 0.68
C TYR A 825 -16.73 -34.94 1.77
N ASN A 826 -17.02 -33.71 1.35
CA ASN A 826 -17.26 -32.56 2.21
C ASN A 826 -18.76 -32.36 2.46
N PHE A 827 -19.24 -32.81 3.62
CA PHE A 827 -20.62 -32.60 4.08
C PHE A 827 -20.71 -31.34 4.91
N TYR A 828 -20.77 -30.19 4.24
CA TYR A 828 -20.55 -28.88 4.86
C TYR A 828 -21.73 -28.31 5.64
N ASN A 829 -22.92 -28.92 5.54
CA ASN A 829 -24.12 -28.44 6.25
C ASN A 829 -24.97 -29.55 6.91
N ALA A 830 -24.50 -30.80 6.87
CA ALA A 830 -25.17 -31.90 7.57
C ALA A 830 -24.95 -31.79 9.08
N THR A 831 -25.99 -32.05 9.87
CA THR A 831 -25.93 -32.11 11.34
C THR A 831 -25.91 -33.54 11.86
N THR A 832 -26.40 -34.49 11.07
CA THR A 832 -26.29 -35.93 11.29
C THR A 832 -26.07 -36.61 9.95
N LEU A 833 -25.02 -37.43 9.85
CA LEU A 833 -24.69 -38.21 8.66
C LEU A 833 -24.81 -39.69 8.99
N ASN A 834 -25.83 -40.34 8.46
CA ASN A 834 -25.97 -41.79 8.53
C ASN A 834 -25.40 -42.39 7.25
N ILE A 835 -24.28 -43.08 7.39
CA ILE A 835 -23.64 -43.81 6.29
C ILE A 835 -24.33 -45.17 6.16
N VAL A 836 -25.09 -45.31 5.07
CA VAL A 836 -25.87 -46.51 4.77
C VAL A 836 -25.37 -47.17 3.47
N GLY A 837 -26.15 -48.09 2.91
CA GLY A 837 -25.71 -48.92 1.79
C GLY A 837 -24.69 -49.97 2.20
N ASN A 838 -24.06 -50.60 1.22
CA ASN A 838 -23.04 -51.65 1.39
C ASN A 838 -21.77 -51.53 0.51
N PRO A 839 -21.56 -50.51 -0.34
CA PRO A 839 -20.24 -50.31 -0.96
C PRO A 839 -19.18 -49.78 0.01
N THR A 840 -17.91 -50.05 -0.33
CA THR A 840 -16.74 -49.42 0.28
C THR A 840 -16.71 -47.92 -0.05
N ILE A 841 -16.31 -47.09 0.90
CA ILE A 841 -16.05 -45.67 0.67
C ILE A 841 -14.57 -45.50 0.31
N VAL A 842 -14.27 -44.91 -0.84
CA VAL A 842 -12.91 -44.54 -1.26
C VAL A 842 -12.79 -43.02 -1.19
N GLY A 843 -12.10 -42.52 -0.17
CA GLY A 843 -11.94 -41.10 0.14
C GLY A 843 -12.23 -40.77 1.60
N SER A 844 -11.78 -39.59 2.03
CA SER A 844 -12.01 -39.11 3.40
C SER A 844 -13.42 -38.54 3.58
N VAL A 845 -14.07 -38.89 4.69
CA VAL A 845 -15.38 -38.35 5.10
C VAL A 845 -15.15 -37.14 5.99
N PHE A 846 -15.42 -35.96 5.45
CA PHE A 846 -15.21 -34.67 6.09
C PHE A 846 -16.56 -34.02 6.41
N ALA A 847 -17.03 -34.16 7.65
CA ALA A 847 -18.34 -33.69 8.10
C ALA A 847 -18.24 -33.01 9.48
N PRO A 848 -17.49 -31.89 9.61
CA PRO A 848 -17.15 -31.30 10.91
C PRO A 848 -18.35 -30.69 11.67
N PHE A 849 -19.53 -30.63 11.05
CA PHE A 849 -20.78 -30.21 11.66
C PHE A 849 -21.70 -31.39 12.04
N ALA A 850 -21.34 -32.62 11.69
CA ALA A 850 -22.25 -33.77 11.77
C ALA A 850 -21.87 -34.76 12.88
N ASN A 851 -22.88 -35.34 13.52
CA ASN A 851 -22.74 -36.63 14.20
C ASN A 851 -22.81 -37.74 13.15
N ILE A 852 -21.76 -38.55 13.04
CA ILE A 852 -21.62 -39.57 11.99
C ILE A 852 -21.97 -40.95 12.55
N ASN A 853 -22.90 -41.65 11.90
CA ASN A 853 -23.26 -43.03 12.22
C ASN A 853 -22.91 -43.94 11.04
N LYS A 854 -21.97 -44.86 11.26
CA LYS A 854 -21.63 -45.93 10.31
C LYS A 854 -21.82 -47.29 11.00
N THR A 855 -23.09 -47.60 11.22
CA THR A 855 -23.53 -48.87 11.83
C THR A 855 -24.36 -49.73 10.89
N VAL A 856 -24.87 -49.14 9.80
CA VAL A 856 -25.60 -49.86 8.75
C VAL A 856 -24.63 -50.29 7.65
N ASN A 857 -23.80 -49.38 7.14
CA ASN A 857 -22.77 -49.73 6.17
C ASN A 857 -21.65 -50.56 6.82
N GLN A 858 -21.62 -51.86 6.48
CA GLN A 858 -20.65 -52.84 7.01
C GLN A 858 -19.37 -52.95 6.17
N SER A 859 -19.18 -52.10 5.17
CA SER A 859 -18.03 -52.15 4.26
C SER A 859 -16.90 -51.22 4.69
N ASN A 860 -15.74 -51.36 4.07
CA ASN A 860 -14.56 -50.58 4.42
C ASN A 860 -14.71 -49.10 4.10
N LEU A 861 -13.96 -48.27 4.83
CA LEU A 861 -13.74 -46.87 4.53
C LEU A 861 -12.24 -46.67 4.32
N GLU A 862 -11.85 -46.38 3.09
CA GLU A 862 -10.49 -46.06 2.69
C GLU A 862 -10.30 -44.54 2.84
N GLY A 863 -9.86 -44.06 4.01
CA GLY A 863 -9.78 -42.62 4.25
C GLY A 863 -9.84 -42.20 5.71
N GLN A 864 -9.86 -40.88 5.91
CA GLN A 864 -10.03 -40.25 7.22
C GLN A 864 -11.51 -40.04 7.55
N VAL A 865 -11.85 -40.01 8.84
CA VAL A 865 -13.19 -39.62 9.34
C VAL A 865 -13.07 -38.44 10.29
N ILE A 866 -13.71 -37.32 9.95
CA ILE A 866 -13.75 -36.11 10.77
C ILE A 866 -15.20 -35.68 10.97
N GLY A 867 -15.64 -35.56 12.22
CA GLY A 867 -16.99 -35.08 12.56
C GLY A 867 -17.19 -34.78 14.03
N LEU A 868 -18.36 -34.25 14.41
CA LEU A 868 -18.66 -33.94 15.82
C LEU A 868 -18.61 -35.20 16.68
N SER A 869 -19.15 -36.31 16.18
CA SER A 869 -19.07 -37.62 16.82
C SER A 869 -18.98 -38.71 15.76
N PHE A 870 -18.49 -39.90 16.14
CA PHE A 870 -18.50 -41.07 15.26
C PHE A 870 -18.96 -42.33 16.00
N ASN A 871 -19.96 -43.01 15.46
CA ASN A 871 -20.43 -44.31 15.92
C ASN A 871 -20.12 -45.37 14.86
N HIS A 872 -19.21 -46.29 15.18
CA HIS A 872 -18.67 -47.24 14.21
C HIS A 872 -18.98 -48.69 14.60
N ALA A 873 -19.63 -49.39 13.66
CA ALA A 873 -19.83 -50.83 13.71
C ALA A 873 -19.78 -51.41 12.28
N GLY A 874 -18.83 -52.31 12.02
CA GLY A 874 -18.72 -52.96 10.71
C GLY A 874 -17.77 -52.27 9.73
N GLY A 875 -17.11 -53.06 8.88
CA GLY A 875 -16.01 -52.61 8.02
C GLY A 875 -14.76 -52.17 8.79
N GLN A 876 -13.69 -51.95 8.05
CA GLN A 876 -12.42 -51.41 8.57
C GLN A 876 -12.31 -49.93 8.15
N VAL A 877 -11.69 -49.09 8.99
CA VAL A 877 -11.27 -47.74 8.59
C VAL A 877 -9.77 -47.78 8.30
N HIS A 878 -9.40 -47.71 7.02
CA HIS A 878 -8.01 -47.80 6.57
C HIS A 878 -7.31 -46.45 6.53
N THR A 879 -5.98 -46.47 6.68
CA THR A 879 -5.19 -45.25 6.64
C THR A 879 -4.99 -44.77 5.20
N ALA A 880 -5.81 -43.83 4.77
CA ALA A 880 -5.67 -43.14 3.49
C ALA A 880 -6.11 -41.68 3.61
N ASN A 881 -5.58 -40.98 4.62
CA ASN A 881 -5.97 -39.61 4.96
C ASN A 881 -5.83 -38.68 3.75
N PHE A 882 -6.71 -37.68 3.68
CA PHE A 882 -6.62 -36.65 2.64
C PHE A 882 -5.36 -35.79 2.86
N THR A 883 -4.43 -35.86 1.92
CA THR A 883 -3.12 -35.18 2.00
C THR A 883 -2.96 -33.95 1.09
N PRO A 884 -3.71 -33.77 -0.01
CA PRO A 884 -3.54 -32.61 -0.86
C PRO A 884 -3.68 -31.29 -0.10
N ALA A 885 -2.67 -30.43 -0.26
CA ALA A 885 -2.78 -29.03 0.08
C ALA A 885 -3.70 -28.35 -0.93
N LEU A 886 -4.84 -27.87 -0.45
CA LEU A 886 -5.77 -27.11 -1.25
C LEU A 886 -5.46 -25.63 -1.09
N ILE A 887 -5.63 -24.87 -2.15
CA ILE A 887 -5.53 -23.43 -2.10
C ILE A 887 -6.75 -22.94 -1.32
N ASN A 888 -6.54 -22.52 -0.07
CA ASN A 888 -7.57 -21.89 0.72
C ASN A 888 -7.33 -20.38 0.68
N CYS A 889 -7.96 -19.71 -0.28
CA CYS A 889 -7.97 -18.26 -0.31
C CYS A 889 -9.18 -17.80 0.51
N ALA A 890 -9.09 -17.92 1.83
CA ALA A 890 -10.08 -17.28 2.68
C ALA A 890 -9.78 -15.77 2.68
N GLU A 891 -10.80 -14.93 2.48
CA GLU A 891 -10.74 -13.60 3.10
C GLU A 891 -10.61 -13.86 4.60
N VAL A 892 -9.47 -13.51 5.18
CA VAL A 892 -9.32 -13.52 6.63
C VAL A 892 -10.18 -12.38 7.17
N SER A 893 -11.47 -12.66 7.36
CA SER A 893 -12.34 -11.82 8.17
C SER A 893 -12.03 -12.15 9.62
N CYS A 894 -11.13 -11.38 10.24
CA CYS A 894 -10.92 -11.47 11.68
C CYS A 894 -12.25 -11.16 12.39
N ASP A 895 -12.70 -12.07 13.25
CA ASP A 895 -13.81 -11.78 14.14
C ASP A 895 -13.43 -10.58 15.02
N VAL A 896 -14.29 -9.56 15.06
CA VAL A 896 -14.09 -8.40 15.93
C VAL A 896 -14.82 -8.68 17.24
N ALA A 897 -14.10 -8.65 18.35
CA ALA A 897 -14.71 -8.74 19.67
C ALA A 897 -15.66 -7.55 19.89
N ASP A 898 -16.96 -7.81 19.90
CA ASP A 898 -17.99 -6.82 20.19
C ASP A 898 -18.62 -7.09 21.55
N ASN A 899 -18.54 -6.10 22.43
CA ASN A 899 -19.22 -6.13 23.73
C ASN A 899 -20.64 -5.57 23.55
N THR A 900 -21.61 -6.47 23.39
CA THR A 900 -23.02 -6.15 23.20
C THR A 900 -23.78 -5.94 24.52
N THR A 901 -23.07 -5.84 25.65
CA THR A 901 -23.69 -5.66 26.97
C THR A 901 -24.46 -4.34 27.02
N SER A 902 -25.72 -4.38 27.47
CA SER A 902 -26.54 -3.17 27.65
C SER A 902 -25.84 -2.14 28.52
N THR A 903 -25.94 -0.85 28.21
CA THR A 903 -25.37 0.24 29.02
C THR A 903 -26.29 0.71 30.16
N THR A 904 -27.47 0.10 30.32
CA THR A 904 -28.43 0.46 31.38
C THR A 904 -27.79 0.36 32.77
N SER A 905 -27.96 1.39 33.60
CA SER A 905 -27.49 1.40 34.99
C SER A 905 -28.20 0.33 35.83
N ILE A 906 -27.49 -0.26 36.78
CA ILE A 906 -28.02 -1.17 37.80
C ILE A 906 -27.76 -0.59 39.19
N THR A 907 -28.53 -1.04 40.19
CA THR A 907 -28.38 -0.62 41.60
C THR A 907 -27.50 -1.58 42.41
N GLU A 908 -26.96 -1.10 43.53
CA GLU A 908 -26.27 -1.94 44.52
C GLU A 908 -27.21 -3.06 44.99
N GLY A 909 -26.79 -4.32 44.81
CA GLY A 909 -27.60 -5.52 45.06
C GLY A 909 -28.20 -6.19 43.81
N GLU A 910 -28.09 -5.58 42.64
CA GLU A 910 -28.46 -6.19 41.35
C GLU A 910 -27.22 -6.74 40.63
N THR A 911 -27.44 -7.73 39.75
CA THR A 911 -26.40 -8.29 38.87
C THR A 911 -26.68 -7.96 37.41
N LYS A 912 -25.64 -7.87 36.59
CA LYS A 912 -25.76 -7.58 35.17
C LYS A 912 -25.22 -8.73 34.32
N THR A 913 -26.06 -9.24 33.41
CA THR A 913 -25.63 -10.23 32.42
C THR A 913 -24.81 -9.53 31.32
N LEU A 914 -23.62 -10.05 31.08
CA LEU A 914 -22.69 -9.62 30.04
C LEU A 914 -22.94 -10.42 28.77
N SER A 915 -22.89 -9.76 27.62
CA SER A 915 -23.06 -10.39 26.31
C SER A 915 -22.01 -9.87 25.33
N GLY A 916 -21.42 -10.79 24.57
CA GLY A 916 -20.35 -10.50 23.62
C GLY A 916 -20.46 -11.37 22.38
N SER A 917 -19.96 -10.88 21.26
CA SER A 917 -19.93 -11.56 19.97
C SER A 917 -18.51 -11.53 19.38
N PRO A 918 -18.02 -12.62 18.76
CA PRO A 918 -18.59 -13.97 18.76
C PRO A 918 -18.59 -14.61 20.16
N ALA A 919 -19.28 -15.73 20.38
CA ALA A 919 -19.34 -16.41 21.68
C ALA A 919 -18.02 -17.12 22.03
N GLY A 920 -17.67 -17.20 23.31
CA GLY A 920 -16.47 -17.93 23.79
C GLY A 920 -15.30 -17.04 24.25
N GLY A 921 -15.44 -15.72 24.19
CA GLY A 921 -14.48 -14.77 24.76
C GLY A 921 -14.55 -14.67 26.29
N THR A 922 -13.59 -13.94 26.84
CA THR A 922 -13.42 -13.73 28.28
C THR A 922 -13.75 -12.30 28.68
N TRP A 923 -14.26 -12.13 29.91
CA TRP A 923 -14.63 -10.84 30.46
C TRP A 923 -13.61 -10.37 31.50
N SER A 924 -13.27 -9.08 31.48
CA SER A 924 -12.42 -8.46 32.50
C SER A 924 -12.94 -7.08 32.91
N ILE A 925 -12.77 -6.73 34.19
CA ILE A 925 -13.04 -5.38 34.71
C ILE A 925 -11.80 -4.54 34.46
N ILE A 926 -11.97 -3.41 33.77
CA ILE A 926 -10.90 -2.45 33.51
C ILE A 926 -10.86 -1.38 34.60
N SER A 927 -12.03 -0.92 35.07
CA SER A 927 -12.14 0.05 36.17
C SER A 927 -13.55 0.04 36.78
N GLY A 928 -13.71 0.60 37.98
CA GLY A 928 -14.99 0.77 38.67
C GLY A 928 -15.35 -0.27 39.74
N GLY A 929 -14.54 -1.32 39.91
CA GLY A 929 -14.73 -2.35 40.96
C GLY A 929 -15.77 -3.42 40.60
N GLY A 930 -16.00 -4.35 41.54
CA GLY A 930 -16.91 -5.48 41.42
C GLY A 930 -16.23 -6.82 41.12
N SER A 931 -17.04 -7.84 40.82
CA SER A 931 -16.58 -9.17 40.42
C SER A 931 -17.35 -9.70 39.21
N ILE A 932 -16.68 -10.53 38.40
CA ILE A 932 -17.31 -11.24 37.28
C ILE A 932 -17.19 -12.75 37.51
N SER A 933 -18.32 -13.46 37.38
CA SER A 933 -18.38 -14.92 37.38
C SER A 933 -19.12 -15.40 36.14
N GLY A 934 -18.41 -16.08 35.24
CA GLY A 934 -18.93 -16.41 33.91
C GLY A 934 -19.31 -15.13 33.15
N ASN A 935 -20.58 -15.04 32.76
CA ASN A 935 -21.15 -13.88 32.06
C ASN A 935 -21.97 -12.96 33.00
N THR A 936 -21.70 -12.97 34.30
CA THR A 936 -22.45 -12.15 35.28
C THR A 936 -21.51 -11.19 36.00
N TYR A 937 -21.77 -9.89 35.88
CA TYR A 937 -21.13 -8.83 36.65
C TYR A 937 -21.93 -8.54 37.93
N THR A 938 -21.22 -8.43 39.05
CA THR A 938 -21.75 -8.04 40.36
C THR A 938 -20.97 -6.82 40.85
N PRO A 939 -21.63 -5.66 41.11
CA PRO A 939 -20.97 -4.46 41.60
C PRO A 939 -20.49 -4.61 43.04
N ASP A 940 -19.47 -3.82 43.41
CA ASP A 940 -19.09 -3.62 44.81
C ASP A 940 -20.10 -2.73 45.54
N ASP A 941 -20.05 -2.72 46.88
CA ASP A 941 -20.82 -1.75 47.67
C ASP A 941 -20.28 -0.33 47.42
N ILE A 942 -21.14 0.58 46.95
CA ILE A 942 -20.77 1.93 46.53
C ILE A 942 -21.62 3.00 47.22
N ASN A 943 -20.98 4.09 47.66
CA ASN A 943 -21.66 5.21 48.32
C ASN A 943 -21.96 6.41 47.39
N THR A 944 -21.53 6.32 46.12
CA THR A 944 -21.77 7.29 45.04
C THR A 944 -21.84 6.57 43.69
N ASP A 945 -22.63 7.11 42.75
CA ASP A 945 -22.73 6.58 41.39
C ASP A 945 -21.33 6.40 40.77
N THR A 946 -21.01 5.16 40.39
CA THR A 946 -19.68 4.78 39.92
C THR A 946 -19.79 4.24 38.49
N THR A 947 -18.93 4.75 37.60
CA THR A 947 -18.83 4.24 36.23
C THR A 947 -17.92 3.01 36.20
N VAL A 948 -18.38 1.93 35.59
CA VAL A 948 -17.65 0.67 35.47
C VAL A 948 -17.32 0.43 34.00
N VAL A 949 -16.06 0.08 33.72
CA VAL A 949 -15.59 -0.26 32.38
C VAL A 949 -15.26 -1.74 32.33
N ILE A 950 -15.89 -2.46 31.40
CA ILE A 950 -15.78 -3.92 31.23
C ILE A 950 -15.31 -4.21 29.81
N ARG A 951 -14.36 -5.14 29.66
CA ARG A 951 -13.80 -5.56 28.38
C ARG A 951 -14.22 -6.98 28.05
N TYR A 952 -14.58 -7.19 26.80
CA TYR A 952 -14.71 -8.50 26.17
C TYR A 952 -13.46 -8.77 25.32
N THR A 953 -12.85 -9.95 25.46
CA THR A 953 -11.65 -10.33 24.71
C THR A 953 -11.84 -11.73 24.14
N ILE A 954 -11.61 -11.89 22.84
CA ILE A 954 -11.57 -13.19 22.17
C ILE A 954 -10.10 -13.63 22.02
N ALA A 955 -9.84 -14.92 21.94
CA ALA A 955 -8.47 -15.41 21.76
C ALA A 955 -7.97 -15.10 20.35
N ALA A 956 -6.66 -14.87 20.19
CA ALA A 956 -6.02 -14.77 18.89
C ALA A 956 -6.17 -16.12 18.15
N ASP A 957 -6.55 -16.07 16.88
CA ASP A 957 -6.58 -17.25 15.99
C ASP A 957 -5.55 -17.04 14.88
N GLY A 958 -4.43 -17.76 14.97
CA GLY A 958 -3.35 -17.80 13.96
C GLY A 958 -2.79 -16.44 13.56
N ASP A 959 -3.42 -15.82 12.56
CA ASP A 959 -3.04 -14.57 11.90
C ASP A 959 -3.77 -13.33 12.43
N CYS A 960 -4.82 -13.51 13.26
CA CYS A 960 -5.58 -12.41 13.86
C CYS A 960 -5.13 -12.14 15.30
N ALA A 961 -4.80 -10.88 15.61
CA ALA A 961 -4.47 -10.45 16.97
C ALA A 961 -5.71 -10.45 17.89
N ALA A 962 -5.51 -10.77 19.18
CA ALA A 962 -6.53 -10.83 20.22
C ALA A 962 -7.10 -9.47 20.65
#